data_AF-A0A957SH14-F1
#
_entry.id   AF-A0A957SH14-F1
#
_cell.length_a   1.000
_cell.length_b   1.000
_cell.length_c   1.000
_cell.angle_alpha   90.00
_cell.angle_beta   90.00
_cell.angle_gamma   90.00
#
_symmetry.space_group_name_H-M   'P 1'
#
loop_
_entity.id
_entity.type
_entity.pdbx_description
1 polymer ?
#
loop_
_entity_poly.entity_id
_entity_poly.type
_entity_poly.pdbx_seq_one_letter_code
_entity_poly.pdbx_strand_id
1 'polypeptide(L)'
;SLYAPIPGILLVVEPHTATISEFESPSSPQAARDPEANAPAQPASLRRGAASGLPTSVYASPPVHSAPLADEPATEQRATRRPPATQPGQSEYAPTGATPHTKPAAAAAPMQAAPMPAAQPEQAADADRRVGDTKQQAAPAVAEQMRRQFQRARAAVSGTLTNVLPGGSPPPQKALPSTPGEPRGRGRLVSAQAPATETNSRLEAVTHAASSSAERLAQASSNMTKAAVSGATETVHQFRPPTPASGSRARMFASAAVVIALLVPIIVAAVVWQRGATARAEGEERYEEARARFLGASTALDAGDKVSARSELTEAQSSLQMAQMLLGNQPKISALSQEIQRALQEVLQVWPLYKLVEPLVRFPADAQPWRILVVDQDIYILDTGRDLVLRFHMDAESGQITDEAGEVVLSRGETIAGQTVTDLIDMSWQAPIPGIEDKANLIVLDSSNHVFRYNQRVEGAGLLPFYGQESWQSPSQIEVYSGRVYVADGVSGQIYRYDPVEPDAYMQEPQPWLLTPFPTGLTGVQSMAIDGDIWLLFSDGKLLRFNQGQQSAFALDTAVGLMTNPVDMFVGNQENSAVYIADAGQERILVFDKEGSYKRQLQAAEGNPLRDLSGIFVDDATQTIYILTQSALYQHPLPE
;
A
#
# COMPACT_ATOMS: atom_id res chain seq x y z
N SER A 1 -13.18 54.27 26.17
CA SER A 1 -14.64 54.12 26.26
C SER A 1 -15.13 53.40 25.02
N LEU A 2 -15.74 52.22 25.12
CA LEU A 2 -17.10 51.95 25.67
C LEU A 2 -18.20 52.47 24.72
N TYR A 3 -19.17 51.68 24.24
CA TYR A 3 -19.31 50.21 24.17
C TYR A 3 -20.52 49.85 23.25
N ALA A 4 -20.81 48.54 23.09
CA ALA A 4 -22.08 47.98 22.55
C ALA A 4 -22.27 48.06 21.00
N PRO A 5 -23.23 47.32 20.40
CA PRO A 5 -22.96 45.92 20.04
C PRO A 5 -23.40 45.49 18.62
N ILE A 6 -22.90 44.32 18.19
CA ILE A 6 -23.24 43.68 16.91
C ILE A 6 -24.46 42.74 17.08
N PRO A 7 -25.52 42.83 16.24
CA PRO A 7 -26.60 41.85 16.19
C PRO A 7 -26.23 40.60 15.37
N GLY A 8 -26.90 39.47 15.64
CA GLY A 8 -26.55 38.16 15.07
C GLY A 8 -26.93 37.93 13.60
N ILE A 9 -26.30 36.94 12.99
CA ILE A 9 -26.54 36.48 11.61
C ILE A 9 -27.87 35.73 11.53
N LEU A 10 -28.67 36.01 10.49
CA LEU A 10 -29.88 35.29 10.13
C LEU A 10 -29.65 34.52 8.81
N LEU A 11 -30.00 33.24 8.77
CA LEU A 11 -29.96 32.43 7.53
C LEU A 11 -31.29 32.55 6.78
N VAL A 12 -31.26 33.06 5.54
CA VAL A 12 -32.33 32.96 4.54
C VAL A 12 -31.70 32.73 3.15
N VAL A 13 -32.44 32.04 2.28
CA VAL A 13 -32.01 31.46 1.00
C VAL A 13 -31.97 32.47 -0.17
N GLU A 14 -31.27 32.06 -1.22
CA GLU A 14 -31.13 32.52 -2.64
C GLU A 14 -32.44 33.04 -3.34
N PRO A 15 -32.45 33.57 -4.60
CA PRO A 15 -31.42 33.45 -5.66
C PRO A 15 -31.18 34.60 -6.69
N HIS A 16 -30.21 34.34 -7.60
CA HIS A 16 -30.10 34.74 -9.02
C HIS A 16 -29.68 36.15 -9.50
N THR A 17 -28.73 36.12 -10.47
CA THR A 17 -28.51 37.02 -11.64
C THR A 17 -28.08 38.50 -11.43
N ALA A 18 -27.24 39.13 -12.26
CA ALA A 18 -26.29 38.64 -13.29
C ALA A 18 -25.34 39.77 -13.78
N THR A 19 -24.25 39.37 -14.46
CA THR A 19 -23.52 40.07 -15.58
C THR A 19 -22.74 41.39 -15.39
N ILE A 20 -21.48 41.32 -15.88
CA ILE A 20 -20.77 42.25 -16.81
C ILE A 20 -19.78 43.33 -16.27
N SER A 21 -18.67 43.40 -17.03
CA SER A 21 -17.51 44.31 -17.09
C SER A 21 -16.59 44.48 -15.86
N GLU A 22 -15.26 44.29 -15.91
CA GLU A 22 -14.21 44.60 -16.93
C GLU A 22 -13.61 46.01 -16.76
N PHE A 23 -12.30 46.08 -16.50
CA PHE A 23 -11.47 47.28 -16.73
C PHE A 23 -9.99 46.91 -16.84
N GLU A 24 -9.26 47.63 -17.69
CA GLU A 24 -7.87 47.32 -18.05
C GLU A 24 -6.78 47.86 -17.10
N SER A 25 -5.59 47.31 -17.30
CA SER A 25 -4.25 47.79 -16.94
C SER A 25 -3.98 49.27 -17.26
N PRO A 26 -2.83 49.88 -16.82
CA PRO A 26 -1.63 49.74 -17.65
C PRO A 26 -0.23 49.84 -16.97
N SER A 27 0.76 49.27 -17.68
CA SER A 27 2.15 49.75 -17.91
C SER A 27 3.22 49.77 -16.80
N SER A 28 4.40 49.24 -17.18
CA SER A 28 5.72 49.37 -16.53
C SER A 28 6.45 50.67 -16.95
N PRO A 29 7.70 50.92 -16.48
CA PRO A 29 8.85 50.51 -17.31
C PRO A 29 10.11 50.04 -16.54
N GLN A 30 11.11 49.56 -17.28
CA GLN A 30 12.40 49.03 -16.80
C GLN A 30 13.44 50.11 -16.47
N ALA A 31 14.47 49.74 -15.70
CA ALA A 31 15.81 50.33 -15.75
C ALA A 31 16.87 49.24 -15.50
N ALA A 32 17.95 49.23 -16.29
CA ALA A 32 19.04 48.24 -16.20
C ALA A 32 20.37 48.88 -15.75
N ARG A 33 21.26 48.10 -15.12
CA ARG A 33 22.69 48.40 -14.89
C ARG A 33 23.46 47.21 -14.31
N ASP A 34 24.32 46.61 -15.12
CA ASP A 34 25.58 45.99 -14.68
C ASP A 34 26.70 47.08 -14.70
N PRO A 35 27.85 46.92 -14.01
CA PRO A 35 28.93 46.05 -14.52
C PRO A 35 29.83 45.32 -13.48
N GLU A 36 30.51 44.30 -14.00
CA GLU A 36 31.89 43.84 -13.68
C GLU A 36 32.32 43.29 -12.29
N ALA A 37 32.64 41.99 -12.32
CA ALA A 37 33.93 41.40 -11.95
C ALA A 37 34.47 41.46 -10.50
N ASN A 38 34.52 40.28 -9.86
CA ASN A 38 35.82 39.71 -9.46
C ASN A 38 35.80 38.19 -9.20
N ALA A 39 36.90 37.52 -9.57
CA ALA A 39 37.32 36.20 -9.12
C ALA A 39 38.86 36.18 -9.17
N PRO A 40 39.56 35.49 -8.24
CA PRO A 40 39.95 34.11 -8.55
C PRO A 40 40.20 33.18 -7.33
N ALA A 41 40.71 31.98 -7.65
CA ALA A 41 41.64 31.12 -6.87
C ALA A 41 41.09 29.82 -6.25
N GLN A 42 41.36 28.70 -6.95
CA GLN A 42 41.78 27.44 -6.33
C GLN A 42 43.30 27.49 -6.05
N PRO A 43 43.86 26.66 -5.15
CA PRO A 43 44.38 25.34 -5.57
C PRO A 43 44.09 24.24 -4.49
N ALA A 44 44.56 22.99 -4.53
CA ALA A 44 45.56 22.31 -5.35
C ALA A 44 45.25 20.81 -5.55
N SER A 45 45.93 20.17 -6.50
CA SER A 45 45.85 18.72 -6.79
C SER A 45 46.67 17.83 -5.83
N LEU A 46 46.23 16.59 -5.61
CA LEU A 46 47.11 15.46 -5.24
C LEU A 46 46.85 14.22 -6.11
N ARG A 47 47.70 13.19 -5.99
CA ARG A 47 48.08 12.34 -7.13
C ARG A 47 48.10 10.83 -6.81
N ARG A 48 47.56 10.03 -7.76
CA ARG A 48 48.00 8.67 -8.16
C ARG A 48 47.98 7.55 -7.10
N GLY A 49 47.12 6.55 -7.33
CA GLY A 49 47.30 5.16 -6.87
C GLY A 49 46.68 4.19 -7.90
N ALA A 50 47.36 3.09 -8.25
CA ALA A 50 46.87 2.10 -9.21
C ALA A 50 47.49 0.71 -9.01
N ALA A 51 46.64 -0.29 -8.78
CA ALA A 51 46.88 -1.75 -8.84
C ALA A 51 45.47 -2.42 -8.84
N SER A 52 45.06 -3.17 -9.87
CA SER A 52 45.40 -4.58 -10.16
C SER A 52 44.77 -5.58 -9.17
N GLY A 53 43.72 -6.32 -9.56
CA GLY A 53 43.04 -7.25 -8.62
C GLY A 53 41.83 -8.10 -9.07
N LEU A 54 41.71 -8.50 -10.34
CA LEU A 54 40.74 -9.51 -10.84
C LEU A 54 41.37 -10.29 -12.02
N PRO A 55 40.85 -11.46 -12.49
CA PRO A 55 39.60 -12.16 -12.10
C PRO A 55 39.76 -13.67 -11.80
N THR A 56 38.65 -14.34 -11.44
CA THR A 56 38.34 -15.73 -11.87
C THR A 56 36.84 -15.83 -12.18
N SER A 57 36.46 -16.48 -13.29
CA SER A 57 35.08 -16.50 -13.82
C SER A 57 34.67 -17.87 -14.37
N VAL A 58 33.43 -18.29 -14.12
CA VAL A 58 32.72 -19.45 -14.72
C VAL A 58 31.21 -19.10 -14.68
N TYR A 59 30.35 -19.28 -15.69
CA TYR A 59 30.41 -20.00 -16.97
C TYR A 59 29.67 -19.20 -18.08
N ALA A 60 30.26 -18.97 -19.26
CA ALA A 60 29.54 -18.57 -20.49
C ALA A 60 30.43 -18.74 -21.74
N SER A 61 29.93 -19.35 -22.83
CA SER A 61 30.64 -19.57 -24.11
C SER A 61 29.61 -19.85 -25.24
N PRO A 62 29.94 -19.71 -26.55
CA PRO A 62 29.86 -18.40 -27.23
C PRO A 62 29.25 -18.44 -28.66
N PRO A 63 28.96 -17.29 -29.30
CA PRO A 63 28.84 -17.17 -30.75
C PRO A 63 30.23 -17.02 -31.43
N VAL A 64 30.30 -17.28 -32.74
CA VAL A 64 31.57 -17.33 -33.51
C VAL A 64 31.82 -16.04 -34.30
N HIS A 65 33.08 -15.58 -34.34
CA HIS A 65 33.52 -14.39 -35.08
C HIS A 65 33.43 -14.51 -36.61
N SER A 66 33.21 -13.38 -37.27
CA SER A 66 33.84 -13.03 -38.56
C SER A 66 33.95 -11.51 -38.71
N ALA A 67 35.08 -11.04 -39.24
CA ALA A 67 35.49 -9.64 -39.44
C ALA A 67 36.69 -9.65 -40.45
N PRO A 68 37.36 -8.53 -40.84
CA PRO A 68 37.17 -7.13 -40.43
C PRO A 68 37.30 -6.07 -41.58
N LEU A 69 37.27 -4.77 -41.19
CA LEU A 69 37.74 -3.56 -41.93
C LEU A 69 36.94 -3.10 -43.18
N ALA A 70 37.02 -1.83 -43.64
CA ALA A 70 37.17 -0.51 -42.98
C ALA A 70 37.06 0.62 -44.03
N ASP A 71 36.72 1.83 -43.55
CA ASP A 71 36.97 3.17 -44.13
C ASP A 71 36.51 3.54 -45.56
N GLU A 72 35.51 4.45 -45.58
CA GLU A 72 35.17 5.42 -46.64
C GLU A 72 36.19 6.62 -46.63
N PRO A 73 36.15 7.66 -47.51
CA PRO A 73 35.01 8.08 -48.35
C PRO A 73 35.30 8.59 -49.80
N ALA A 74 34.20 8.89 -50.50
CA ALA A 74 33.96 10.10 -51.30
C ALA A 74 34.10 10.13 -52.86
N THR A 75 33.11 10.84 -53.45
CA THR A 75 33.15 11.68 -54.66
C THR A 75 32.57 11.13 -56.00
N GLU A 76 31.31 11.53 -56.23
CA GLU A 76 30.67 11.94 -57.50
C GLU A 76 30.26 10.96 -58.64
N GLN A 77 29.00 11.13 -59.07
CA GLN A 77 28.44 11.07 -60.45
C GLN A 77 28.74 9.82 -61.32
N ARG A 78 27.76 9.13 -61.95
CA ARG A 78 26.67 9.67 -62.79
C ARG A 78 25.68 8.56 -63.24
N ALA A 79 24.41 8.92 -63.44
CA ALA A 79 23.26 8.23 -64.09
C ALA A 79 23.49 6.91 -64.90
N THR A 80 22.54 5.96 -65.00
CA THR A 80 21.18 6.14 -65.59
C THR A 80 20.16 5.00 -65.37
N ARG A 81 18.85 5.37 -65.39
CA ARG A 81 17.67 4.67 -65.99
C ARG A 81 17.06 3.37 -65.37
N ARG A 82 15.90 3.59 -64.73
CA ARG A 82 14.62 2.80 -64.83
C ARG A 82 14.10 2.77 -66.31
N PRO A 83 13.00 2.05 -66.72
CA PRO A 83 11.96 1.33 -65.96
C PRO A 83 11.64 -0.13 -66.49
N PRO A 84 10.39 -0.66 -66.75
CA PRO A 84 9.85 -1.72 -65.89
C PRO A 84 9.12 -2.93 -66.54
N ALA A 85 8.83 -3.94 -65.69
CA ALA A 85 7.63 -4.82 -65.61
C ALA A 85 6.91 -5.41 -66.85
N THR A 86 6.70 -6.75 -66.86
CA THR A 86 5.42 -7.39 -67.24
C THR A 86 5.27 -8.84 -66.73
N GLN A 87 4.04 -9.21 -66.38
CA GLN A 87 3.48 -10.59 -66.28
C GLN A 87 2.41 -10.74 -67.41
N PRO A 88 1.66 -11.85 -67.61
CA PRO A 88 1.56 -13.12 -66.86
C PRO A 88 1.67 -14.39 -67.75
N GLY A 89 1.43 -15.58 -67.16
CA GLY A 89 1.17 -16.82 -67.88
C GLY A 89 0.66 -17.95 -66.97
N GLN A 90 -0.51 -18.52 -67.27
CA GLN A 90 -1.11 -19.66 -66.55
C GLN A 90 -0.78 -20.99 -67.26
N SER A 91 -0.68 -22.09 -66.51
CA SER A 91 -1.04 -23.44 -66.98
C SER A 91 -1.21 -24.40 -65.81
N GLU A 92 -2.02 -25.43 -66.02
CA GLU A 92 -2.60 -26.35 -65.03
C GLU A 92 -2.29 -27.79 -65.46
N TYR A 93 -2.03 -28.73 -64.54
CA TYR A 93 -2.42 -30.16 -64.60
C TYR A 93 -1.85 -30.99 -63.43
N ALA A 94 -2.55 -32.08 -63.08
CA ALA A 94 -2.21 -33.10 -62.07
C ALA A 94 -2.80 -34.47 -62.53
N PRO A 95 -2.88 -35.53 -61.70
CA PRO A 95 -1.81 -36.28 -61.03
C PRO A 95 -1.84 -37.81 -61.31
N THR A 96 -0.78 -38.56 -60.97
CA THR A 96 -0.76 -40.03 -60.67
C THR A 96 0.68 -40.47 -60.30
N GLY A 97 0.97 -41.55 -59.55
CA GLY A 97 0.11 -42.45 -58.75
C GLY A 97 0.83 -43.73 -58.26
N ALA A 98 0.50 -44.18 -57.04
CA ALA A 98 0.67 -45.54 -56.45
C ALA A 98 2.08 -46.16 -56.18
N THR A 99 2.09 -47.07 -55.19
CA THR A 99 3.17 -47.97 -54.69
C THR A 99 2.79 -49.44 -55.02
N PRO A 100 3.28 -50.57 -54.42
CA PRO A 100 4.40 -50.84 -53.48
C PRO A 100 5.27 -52.10 -53.82
N HIS A 101 6.30 -52.42 -53.02
CA HIS A 101 6.93 -53.77 -52.92
C HIS A 101 7.52 -54.06 -51.51
N THR A 102 8.00 -55.29 -51.25
CA THR A 102 7.99 -55.94 -49.90
C THR A 102 9.28 -56.67 -49.42
N LYS A 103 9.34 -56.94 -48.09
CA LYS A 103 10.13 -57.91 -47.22
C LYS A 103 10.76 -59.17 -47.89
N PRO A 104 11.69 -59.95 -47.23
CA PRO A 104 11.91 -60.21 -45.77
C PRO A 104 13.42 -60.11 -45.33
N ALA A 105 14.06 -60.76 -44.31
CA ALA A 105 13.78 -61.78 -43.25
C ALA A 105 14.82 -61.73 -42.06
N ALA A 106 14.49 -62.35 -40.90
CA ALA A 106 15.32 -62.91 -39.78
C ALA A 106 16.46 -62.06 -39.10
N ALA A 107 16.77 -62.06 -37.78
CA ALA A 107 16.43 -62.80 -36.53
C ALA A 107 17.42 -63.90 -36.02
N ALA A 108 18.19 -63.62 -34.94
CA ALA A 108 18.87 -64.60 -34.07
C ALA A 108 19.43 -64.00 -32.73
N ALA A 109 19.53 -64.82 -31.68
CA ALA A 109 20.24 -64.66 -30.37
C ALA A 109 20.35 -66.07 -29.72
N PRO A 110 20.92 -66.33 -28.51
CA PRO A 110 21.77 -65.54 -27.59
C PRO A 110 23.10 -66.29 -27.20
N MET A 111 23.86 -65.85 -26.18
CA MET A 111 24.88 -66.70 -25.48
C MET A 111 25.29 -66.19 -24.07
N GLN A 112 26.00 -67.03 -23.29
CA GLN A 112 26.46 -66.82 -21.88
C GLN A 112 27.78 -67.62 -21.63
N ALA A 113 28.45 -67.70 -20.46
CA ALA A 113 28.25 -67.21 -19.07
C ALA A 113 29.57 -67.19 -18.24
N ALA A 114 29.65 -66.36 -17.18
CA ALA A 114 30.46 -66.54 -15.93
C ALA A 114 32.02 -66.57 -16.05
N PRO A 115 32.82 -66.58 -14.93
CA PRO A 115 32.49 -66.51 -13.49
C PRO A 115 33.21 -65.39 -12.68
N MET A 116 33.03 -65.39 -11.35
CA MET A 116 33.69 -64.50 -10.35
C MET A 116 35.11 -64.97 -9.93
N PRO A 117 35.80 -64.20 -9.07
CA PRO A 117 35.88 -64.62 -7.65
C PRO A 117 35.43 -63.54 -6.64
N ALA A 118 35.38 -63.88 -5.35
CA ALA A 118 34.71 -63.09 -4.30
C ALA A 118 35.64 -62.74 -3.11
N ALA A 119 35.17 -61.80 -2.28
CA ALA A 119 35.62 -61.62 -0.89
C ALA A 119 34.40 -61.27 -0.01
N GLN A 120 34.36 -61.79 1.22
CA GLN A 120 33.39 -61.47 2.28
C GLN A 120 34.15 -61.20 3.61
N PRO A 121 33.63 -61.37 4.85
CA PRO A 121 33.47 -60.19 5.71
C PRO A 121 34.05 -60.33 7.15
N GLU A 122 34.00 -59.24 7.90
CA GLU A 122 33.98 -59.22 9.38
C GLU A 122 32.58 -58.68 9.79
N GLN A 123 31.76 -59.25 10.69
CA GLN A 123 31.95 -60.02 11.93
C GLN A 123 32.54 -59.17 13.10
N ALA A 124 31.98 -59.14 14.31
CA ALA A 124 30.82 -59.87 14.85
C ALA A 124 30.02 -59.08 15.91
N ALA A 125 28.99 -59.77 16.42
CA ALA A 125 28.12 -59.56 17.58
C ALA A 125 28.84 -59.17 18.90
N ASP A 126 28.20 -58.94 20.06
CA ASP A 126 26.90 -59.44 20.56
C ASP A 126 26.37 -58.57 21.74
N ALA A 127 25.06 -58.63 22.02
CA ALA A 127 24.40 -58.39 23.33
C ALA A 127 22.86 -58.21 23.22
N ASP A 128 22.09 -59.30 23.27
CA ASP A 128 20.62 -59.30 23.47
C ASP A 128 20.19 -58.62 24.81
N ARG A 129 19.25 -57.64 24.77
CA ARG A 129 18.01 -57.63 25.60
C ARG A 129 17.10 -56.39 25.53
N ARG A 130 15.78 -56.65 25.66
CA ARG A 130 14.64 -55.77 26.03
C ARG A 130 14.09 -54.75 25.00
N VAL A 131 13.17 -55.26 24.18
CA VAL A 131 11.74 -54.85 24.12
C VAL A 131 11.33 -53.56 24.85
N GLY A 132 10.64 -52.65 24.16
CA GLY A 132 9.68 -51.70 24.78
C GLY A 132 9.51 -50.34 24.10
N ASP A 133 8.32 -50.10 23.55
CA ASP A 133 7.70 -48.83 23.12
C ASP A 133 8.43 -47.48 23.33
N THR A 134 8.58 -46.71 22.24
CA THR A 134 8.35 -45.24 22.33
C THR A 134 7.89 -44.64 20.98
N LYS A 135 6.57 -44.48 20.82
CA LYS A 135 6.02 -43.31 20.10
C LYS A 135 5.85 -42.17 21.12
N GLN A 136 5.87 -40.93 20.63
CA GLN A 136 5.62 -39.68 21.38
C GLN A 136 6.57 -39.37 22.55
N GLN A 137 7.57 -38.52 22.29
CA GLN A 137 7.92 -37.38 23.17
C GLN A 137 8.94 -36.42 22.51
N ALA A 138 8.45 -35.30 21.95
CA ALA A 138 9.27 -34.19 21.46
C ALA A 138 8.50 -32.85 21.43
N ALA A 139 7.64 -32.61 22.43
CA ALA A 139 6.70 -31.48 22.46
C ALA A 139 6.62 -30.59 23.73
N PRO A 140 7.19 -30.91 24.93
CA PRO A 140 6.98 -30.07 26.11
C PRO A 140 7.93 -28.85 26.21
N ALA A 141 9.18 -28.96 25.71
CA ALA A 141 10.24 -28.00 26.02
C ALA A 141 9.96 -26.57 25.51
N VAL A 142 9.58 -26.43 24.23
CA VAL A 142 9.34 -25.12 23.59
C VAL A 142 8.14 -24.40 24.21
N ALA A 143 7.07 -25.14 24.51
CA ALA A 143 5.86 -24.59 25.12
C ALA A 143 6.10 -24.05 26.54
N GLU A 144 7.00 -24.66 27.30
CA GLU A 144 7.37 -24.16 28.63
C GLU A 144 8.32 -22.94 28.54
N GLN A 145 9.21 -22.92 27.55
CA GLN A 145 10.10 -21.77 27.29
C GLN A 145 9.31 -20.52 26.90
N MET A 146 8.30 -20.63 26.02
CA MET A 146 7.38 -19.53 25.69
C MET A 146 6.57 -19.06 26.92
N ARG A 147 6.06 -19.99 27.75
CA ARG A 147 5.35 -19.63 29.00
C ARG A 147 6.22 -18.82 29.97
N ARG A 148 7.51 -19.15 30.08
CA ARG A 148 8.48 -18.39 30.89
C ARG A 148 8.79 -17.01 30.31
N GLN A 149 8.80 -16.83 28.98
CA GLN A 149 8.88 -15.51 28.34
C GLN A 149 7.62 -14.65 28.60
N PHE A 150 6.42 -15.20 28.39
CA PHE A 150 5.16 -14.47 28.65
C PHE A 150 5.01 -14.03 30.12
N GLN A 151 5.45 -14.84 31.08
CA GLN A 151 5.46 -14.43 32.49
C GLN A 151 6.47 -13.31 32.79
N ARG A 152 7.64 -13.29 32.12
CA ARG A 152 8.61 -12.19 32.22
C ARG A 152 8.09 -10.89 31.60
N ALA A 153 7.45 -10.96 30.43
CA ALA A 153 6.80 -9.80 29.81
C ALA A 153 5.70 -9.21 30.73
N ARG A 154 4.87 -10.08 31.33
CA ARG A 154 3.82 -9.65 32.27
C ARG A 154 4.35 -9.06 33.59
N ALA A 155 5.57 -9.41 33.99
CA ALA A 155 6.25 -8.75 35.12
C ALA A 155 6.82 -7.37 34.73
N ALA A 156 7.38 -7.23 33.52
CA ALA A 156 7.95 -5.96 33.04
C ALA A 156 6.89 -4.84 32.89
N VAL A 157 5.70 -5.17 32.40
CA VAL A 157 4.58 -4.22 32.21
C VAL A 157 3.95 -3.75 33.54
N SER A 158 4.29 -4.39 34.67
CA SER A 158 3.80 -4.00 36.01
C SER A 158 4.81 -3.16 36.81
N GLY A 159 5.88 -2.66 36.17
CA GLY A 159 7.10 -2.19 36.84
C GLY A 159 7.51 -0.73 36.62
N THR A 160 6.60 0.19 36.28
CA THR A 160 6.96 1.61 36.03
C THR A 160 5.82 2.59 36.32
N LEU A 161 5.53 2.90 37.60
CA LEU A 161 4.81 4.13 38.02
C LEU A 161 4.80 4.36 39.55
N THR A 162 5.97 4.58 40.18
CA THR A 162 6.02 4.98 41.61
C THR A 162 7.15 5.96 41.94
N ASN A 163 6.88 7.26 41.81
CA ASN A 163 7.15 8.31 42.82
C ASN A 163 7.13 9.73 42.22
N VAL A 164 6.32 10.62 42.80
CA VAL A 164 6.73 11.90 43.42
C VAL A 164 5.51 12.52 44.15
N LEU A 165 5.45 12.31 45.47
CA LEU A 165 4.84 13.20 46.50
C LEU A 165 3.29 13.47 46.44
N PRO A 166 2.67 14.08 47.49
CA PRO A 166 2.67 13.55 48.86
C PRO A 166 1.31 13.63 49.61
N GLY A 167 1.11 12.71 50.58
CA GLY A 167 0.38 13.00 51.84
C GLY A 167 -1.13 12.72 51.92
N GLY A 168 -1.54 11.85 52.86
CA GLY A 168 -2.95 11.67 53.26
C GLY A 168 -3.24 10.30 53.91
N SER A 169 -3.42 10.25 55.23
CA SER A 169 -3.64 8.99 55.98
C SER A 169 -5.14 8.73 56.29
N PRO A 170 -5.68 7.53 56.06
CA PRO A 170 -7.01 7.12 56.50
C PRO A 170 -7.01 6.43 57.88
N PRO A 171 -8.12 6.49 58.66
CA PRO A 171 -8.27 5.81 59.95
C PRO A 171 -8.67 4.32 59.81
N PRO A 172 -8.47 3.49 60.86
CA PRO A 172 -8.59 2.03 60.79
C PRO A 172 -10.01 1.48 61.07
N GLN A 173 -10.27 0.24 60.64
CA GLN A 173 -11.43 -0.57 61.05
C GLN A 173 -11.01 -1.93 61.63
N LYS A 174 -11.92 -2.56 62.40
CA LYS A 174 -11.64 -3.74 63.25
C LYS A 174 -11.84 -5.08 62.53
N ALA A 175 -11.32 -6.15 63.14
CA ALA A 175 -11.22 -7.48 62.55
C ALA A 175 -12.40 -8.42 62.85
N LEU A 176 -12.61 -9.39 61.94
CA LEU A 176 -12.86 -10.85 62.11
C LEU A 176 -13.77 -11.35 63.27
N PRO A 177 -14.66 -12.34 62.99
CA PRO A 177 -14.18 -13.74 62.91
C PRO A 177 -14.79 -14.59 61.77
N SER A 178 -14.39 -15.86 61.71
CA SER A 178 -14.65 -16.86 60.65
C SER A 178 -15.24 -18.19 61.21
N THR A 179 -15.37 -19.22 60.35
CA THR A 179 -15.54 -20.70 60.58
C THR A 179 -16.74 -21.32 59.77
N PRO A 180 -16.97 -22.66 59.66
CA PRO A 180 -16.65 -23.39 58.41
C PRO A 180 -17.72 -24.43 57.92
N GLY A 181 -17.48 -25.14 56.79
CA GLY A 181 -18.29 -26.33 56.41
C GLY A 181 -18.05 -26.97 55.03
N GLU A 182 -17.96 -28.31 55.00
CA GLU A 182 -17.82 -29.24 53.84
C GLU A 182 -19.21 -29.84 53.40
N PRO A 183 -19.35 -30.80 52.43
CA PRO A 183 -18.75 -30.92 51.07
C PRO A 183 -19.71 -31.52 49.97
N ARG A 184 -19.21 -31.69 48.73
CA ARG A 184 -19.59 -32.69 47.68
C ARG A 184 -21.05 -32.79 47.13
N GLY A 185 -21.18 -32.78 45.80
CA GLY A 185 -22.36 -33.23 45.04
C GLY A 185 -22.01 -33.71 43.61
N ARG A 186 -22.80 -34.62 43.02
CA ARG A 186 -22.62 -35.19 41.66
C ARG A 186 -23.60 -34.56 40.65
N GLY A 187 -23.20 -34.47 39.38
CA GLY A 187 -24.08 -34.13 38.25
C GLY A 187 -23.46 -34.50 36.89
N ARG A 188 -24.28 -34.82 35.88
CA ARG A 188 -23.89 -35.22 34.51
C ARG A 188 -24.97 -34.76 33.53
N LEU A 189 -24.62 -34.66 32.24
CA LEU A 189 -25.48 -34.45 31.06
C LEU A 189 -25.86 -32.98 30.79
N VAL A 190 -26.10 -32.53 29.54
CA VAL A 190 -25.51 -32.82 28.19
C VAL A 190 -26.15 -31.85 27.17
N SER A 191 -25.49 -31.60 26.04
CA SER A 191 -25.99 -30.91 24.83
C SER A 191 -26.24 -29.39 24.86
N ALA A 192 -25.72 -28.74 23.81
CA ALA A 192 -26.19 -27.55 23.07
C ALA A 192 -26.58 -26.27 23.87
N GLN A 193 -26.18 -25.05 23.48
CA GLN A 193 -25.93 -24.52 22.14
C GLN A 193 -24.66 -23.65 22.09
N ALA A 194 -24.07 -23.49 20.90
CA ALA A 194 -23.42 -22.23 20.51
C ALA A 194 -24.45 -21.41 19.70
N PRO A 195 -24.37 -20.07 19.70
CA PRO A 195 -23.59 -19.41 18.65
C PRO A 195 -22.71 -18.25 19.15
N ALA A 196 -21.93 -17.67 18.24
CA ALA A 196 -21.06 -16.53 18.51
C ALA A 196 -21.80 -15.19 18.36
N THR A 197 -21.48 -14.23 19.24
CA THR A 197 -21.57 -12.76 19.00
C THR A 197 -20.73 -12.03 20.06
N GLU A 198 -19.41 -12.03 19.92
CA GLU A 198 -18.50 -11.22 20.77
C GLU A 198 -17.75 -10.19 19.92
N THR A 199 -18.54 -9.37 19.19
CA THR A 199 -18.03 -8.28 18.34
C THR A 199 -19.03 -7.11 18.30
N ASN A 200 -20.33 -7.38 18.16
CA ASN A 200 -21.38 -6.36 18.30
C ASN A 200 -21.44 -5.75 19.71
N SER A 201 -21.18 -6.57 20.74
CA SER A 201 -21.35 -6.23 22.15
C SER A 201 -20.51 -5.04 22.65
N ARG A 202 -19.53 -4.56 21.88
CA ARG A 202 -18.76 -3.34 22.20
C ARG A 202 -19.29 -2.07 21.51
N LEU A 203 -19.93 -2.19 20.35
CA LEU A 203 -20.61 -1.06 19.69
C LEU A 203 -22.02 -0.85 20.28
N GLU A 204 -22.70 -1.96 20.62
CA GLU A 204 -23.94 -1.97 21.40
C GLU A 204 -23.73 -1.39 22.81
N ALA A 205 -22.60 -1.64 23.48
CA ALA A 205 -22.32 -1.04 24.79
C ALA A 205 -22.24 0.51 24.75
N VAL A 206 -21.66 1.09 23.70
CA VAL A 206 -21.55 2.55 23.55
C VAL A 206 -22.90 3.16 23.17
N THR A 207 -23.65 2.51 22.27
CA THR A 207 -24.98 2.98 21.86
C THR A 207 -26.03 2.79 22.95
N HIS A 208 -25.96 1.75 23.79
CA HIS A 208 -26.78 1.60 25.00
C HIS A 208 -26.39 2.55 26.15
N ALA A 209 -25.12 2.95 26.26
CA ALA A 209 -24.72 4.02 27.18
C ALA A 209 -25.33 5.37 26.76
N ALA A 210 -25.32 5.68 25.45
CA ALA A 210 -25.94 6.89 24.90
C ALA A 210 -27.47 6.86 25.02
N SER A 211 -28.14 5.79 24.57
CA SER A 211 -29.60 5.69 24.60
C SER A 211 -30.15 5.64 26.03
N SER A 212 -29.55 4.86 26.94
CA SER A 212 -30.00 4.86 28.35
C SER A 212 -29.68 6.16 29.11
N SER A 213 -28.85 7.05 28.54
CA SER A 213 -28.68 8.43 29.03
C SER A 213 -29.77 9.36 28.49
N ALA A 214 -30.10 9.23 27.20
CA ALA A 214 -31.21 9.96 26.57
C ALA A 214 -32.57 9.55 27.18
N GLU A 215 -32.80 8.27 27.44
CA GLU A 215 -34.00 7.76 28.13
C GLU A 215 -34.06 8.24 29.59
N ARG A 216 -32.92 8.33 30.30
CA ARG A 216 -32.90 8.91 31.65
C ARG A 216 -33.24 10.40 31.65
N LEU A 217 -32.81 11.16 30.65
CA LEU A 217 -33.20 12.57 30.45
C LEU A 217 -34.67 12.71 30.01
N ALA A 218 -35.17 11.81 29.16
CA ALA A 218 -36.58 11.76 28.74
C ALA A 218 -37.51 11.34 29.90
N GLN A 219 -37.10 10.41 30.75
CA GLN A 219 -37.83 10.02 31.96
C GLN A 219 -37.74 11.12 33.04
N ALA A 220 -36.60 11.81 33.19
CA ALA A 220 -36.49 12.95 34.09
C ALA A 220 -37.43 14.10 33.67
N SER A 221 -37.46 14.46 32.39
CA SER A 221 -38.39 15.48 31.87
C SER A 221 -39.85 15.04 31.93
N SER A 222 -40.16 13.78 31.58
CA SER A 222 -41.52 13.21 31.70
C SER A 222 -42.02 13.18 33.14
N ASN A 223 -41.15 12.81 34.10
CA ASN A 223 -41.50 12.82 35.53
C ASN A 223 -41.64 14.24 36.09
N MET A 224 -40.84 15.22 35.65
CA MET A 224 -41.09 16.63 35.98
C MET A 224 -42.43 17.12 35.39
N THR A 225 -42.77 16.72 34.16
CA THR A 225 -44.04 17.09 33.52
C THR A 225 -45.24 16.45 34.22
N LYS A 226 -45.14 15.19 34.67
CA LYS A 226 -46.19 14.52 35.47
C LYS A 226 -46.32 15.11 36.88
N ALA A 227 -45.20 15.45 37.54
CA ALA A 227 -45.21 16.11 38.83
C ALA A 227 -45.86 17.50 38.78
N ALA A 228 -45.79 18.19 37.64
CA ALA A 228 -46.43 19.48 37.41
C ALA A 228 -47.95 19.42 37.13
N VAL A 229 -48.52 18.24 36.86
CA VAL A 229 -49.92 18.09 36.41
C VAL A 229 -50.86 17.52 37.49
N SER A 230 -50.33 16.79 38.48
CA SER A 230 -51.15 16.12 39.51
C SER A 230 -51.19 16.88 40.86
N GLY A 231 -51.59 18.15 40.86
CA GLY A 231 -51.58 18.93 42.11
C GLY A 231 -52.22 20.32 42.14
N ALA A 232 -53.11 20.70 41.22
CA ALA A 232 -53.75 22.03 41.23
C ALA A 232 -55.11 22.11 40.52
N THR A 233 -56.16 21.51 41.07
CA THR A 233 -57.56 21.94 40.80
C THR A 233 -57.99 22.96 41.84
N GLU A 234 -57.26 24.08 41.98
CA GLU A 234 -57.66 25.16 42.87
C GLU A 234 -57.20 26.55 42.38
N THR A 235 -58.15 27.49 42.40
CA THR A 235 -58.06 28.95 42.20
C THR A 235 -56.83 29.55 41.50
N VAL A 236 -57.05 30.09 40.29
CA VAL A 236 -56.11 31.01 39.63
C VAL A 236 -56.00 32.32 40.42
N HIS A 237 -55.00 32.42 41.28
CA HIS A 237 -54.53 33.71 41.75
C HIS A 237 -53.76 34.41 40.62
N GLN A 238 -54.28 35.54 40.15
CA GLN A 238 -53.55 36.41 39.22
C GLN A 238 -52.16 36.72 39.79
N PHE A 239 -51.10 36.51 39.01
CA PHE A 239 -49.77 37.01 39.34
C PHE A 239 -49.77 38.55 39.27
N ARG A 240 -50.16 39.18 40.38
CA ARG A 240 -49.79 40.57 40.63
C ARG A 240 -48.29 40.58 40.87
N PRO A 241 -47.49 41.31 40.06
CA PRO A 241 -46.07 41.48 40.38
C PRO A 241 -45.97 42.07 41.79
N PRO A 242 -45.04 41.59 42.64
CA PRO A 242 -44.89 42.13 43.97
C PRO A 242 -44.62 43.63 43.87
N THR A 243 -45.31 44.43 44.70
CA THR A 243 -45.11 45.89 44.73
C THR A 243 -43.61 46.20 44.80
N PRO A 244 -43.08 47.09 43.93
CA PRO A 244 -41.64 47.30 43.80
C PRO A 244 -41.07 47.68 45.17
N ALA A 245 -40.14 46.88 45.68
CA ALA A 245 -39.81 46.87 47.11
C ALA A 245 -39.28 48.23 47.60
N SER A 246 -40.14 49.05 48.19
CA SER A 246 -39.79 50.42 48.56
C SER A 246 -38.77 50.47 49.72
N GLY A 247 -37.76 51.34 49.60
CA GLY A 247 -36.71 51.51 50.61
C GLY A 247 -35.57 50.50 50.48
N SER A 248 -35.04 50.05 51.63
CA SER A 248 -33.76 49.33 51.70
C SER A 248 -33.70 48.03 50.88
N ARG A 249 -34.81 47.29 50.77
CA ARG A 249 -34.81 45.97 50.11
C ARG A 249 -34.65 46.03 48.58
N ALA A 250 -35.29 46.96 47.85
CA ALA A 250 -34.96 47.12 46.42
C ALA A 250 -33.56 47.70 46.22
N ARG A 251 -33.05 48.54 47.12
CA ARG A 251 -31.66 49.01 47.03
C ARG A 251 -30.68 47.82 47.08
N MET A 252 -30.92 46.86 47.97
CA MET A 252 -30.14 45.60 48.02
C MET A 252 -30.30 44.73 46.77
N PHE A 253 -31.52 44.51 46.25
CA PHE A 253 -31.70 43.71 45.02
C PHE A 253 -31.12 44.40 43.77
N ALA A 254 -31.27 45.72 43.64
CA ALA A 254 -30.68 46.49 42.56
C ALA A 254 -29.14 46.50 42.66
N SER A 255 -28.57 46.67 43.85
CA SER A 255 -27.11 46.54 44.04
C SER A 255 -26.61 45.14 43.75
N ALA A 256 -27.37 44.10 44.12
CA ALA A 256 -27.01 42.71 43.80
C ALA A 256 -27.03 42.45 42.28
N ALA A 257 -28.03 42.95 41.56
CA ALA A 257 -28.08 42.85 40.10
C ALA A 257 -26.90 43.58 39.43
N VAL A 258 -26.54 44.79 39.89
CA VAL A 258 -25.38 45.53 39.40
C VAL A 258 -24.06 44.82 39.73
N VAL A 259 -23.92 44.27 40.95
CA VAL A 259 -22.74 43.50 41.35
C VAL A 259 -22.58 42.22 40.53
N ILE A 260 -23.67 41.49 40.23
CA ILE A 260 -23.64 40.32 39.35
C ILE A 260 -23.28 40.73 37.91
N ALA A 261 -23.87 41.80 37.39
CA ALA A 261 -23.56 42.31 36.05
C ALA A 261 -22.10 42.78 35.88
N LEU A 262 -21.44 43.20 36.98
CA LEU A 262 -20.01 43.49 37.01
C LEU A 262 -19.13 42.24 37.25
N LEU A 263 -19.59 41.29 38.07
CA LEU A 263 -18.86 40.06 38.37
C LEU A 263 -18.80 39.10 37.17
N VAL A 264 -19.89 38.93 36.41
CA VAL A 264 -19.91 38.01 35.26
C VAL A 264 -18.79 38.29 34.24
N PRO A 265 -18.60 39.53 33.72
CA PRO A 265 -17.50 39.79 32.79
C PRO A 265 -16.12 39.66 33.44
N ILE A 266 -15.98 39.93 34.75
CA ILE A 266 -14.71 39.72 35.47
C ILE A 266 -14.40 38.22 35.60
N ILE A 267 -15.39 37.38 35.93
CA ILE A 267 -15.24 35.93 36.04
C ILE A 267 -14.98 35.32 34.66
N VAL A 268 -15.68 35.77 33.61
CA VAL A 268 -15.43 35.34 32.23
C VAL A 268 -14.02 35.75 31.79
N ALA A 269 -13.58 36.99 32.06
CA ALA A 269 -12.22 37.42 31.75
C ALA A 269 -11.17 36.61 32.54
N ALA A 270 -11.41 36.30 33.81
CA ALA A 270 -10.52 35.47 34.61
C ALA A 270 -10.44 34.02 34.11
N VAL A 271 -11.57 33.41 33.72
CA VAL A 271 -11.61 32.05 33.15
C VAL A 271 -10.98 31.99 31.76
N VAL A 272 -11.21 33.00 30.91
CA VAL A 272 -10.54 33.12 29.60
C VAL A 272 -9.04 33.37 29.76
N TRP A 273 -8.63 34.18 30.73
CA TRP A 273 -7.20 34.40 31.04
C TRP A 273 -6.54 33.15 31.61
N GLN A 274 -7.21 32.43 32.53
CA GLN A 274 -6.70 31.19 33.11
C GLN A 274 -6.58 30.08 32.05
N ARG A 275 -7.62 29.84 31.22
CA ARG A 275 -7.55 28.90 30.10
C ARG A 275 -6.51 29.32 29.06
N GLY A 276 -6.39 30.62 28.79
CA GLY A 276 -5.34 31.17 27.94
C GLY A 276 -3.95 31.14 28.56
N ALA A 277 -3.82 30.91 29.87
CA ALA A 277 -2.53 30.71 30.54
C ALA A 277 -2.13 29.23 30.50
N THR A 278 -3.07 28.30 30.74
CA THR A 278 -2.81 26.85 30.60
C THR A 278 -2.54 26.48 29.16
N ALA A 279 -3.36 26.90 28.19
CA ALA A 279 -3.14 26.64 26.77
C ALA A 279 -1.81 27.23 26.26
N ARG A 280 -1.34 28.35 26.83
CA ARG A 280 0.01 28.87 26.54
C ARG A 280 1.10 28.02 27.18
N ALA A 281 0.96 27.60 28.43
CA ALA A 281 1.94 26.71 29.07
C ALA A 281 2.05 25.37 28.33
N GLU A 282 0.91 24.75 28.00
CA GLU A 282 0.81 23.54 27.18
C GLU A 282 1.44 23.75 25.79
N GLY A 283 1.19 24.90 25.15
CA GLY A 283 1.77 25.24 23.85
C GLY A 283 3.29 25.48 23.88
N GLU A 284 3.81 26.08 24.96
CA GLU A 284 5.25 26.24 25.19
C GLU A 284 5.93 24.90 25.51
N GLU A 285 5.26 24.02 26.27
CA GLU A 285 5.70 22.64 26.53
C GLU A 285 5.81 21.84 25.22
N ARG A 286 4.80 21.92 24.34
CA ARG A 286 4.85 21.32 22.99
C ARG A 286 5.93 21.92 22.08
N TYR A 287 6.24 23.20 22.23
CA TYR A 287 7.32 23.84 21.48
C TYR A 287 8.71 23.37 21.94
N GLU A 288 8.96 23.28 23.24
CA GLU A 288 10.24 22.76 23.76
C GLU A 288 10.36 21.24 23.58
N GLU A 289 9.25 20.48 23.60
CA GLU A 289 9.21 19.07 23.18
C GLU A 289 9.66 18.92 21.73
N ALA A 290 9.05 19.66 20.80
CA ALA A 290 9.42 19.65 19.38
C ALA A 290 10.90 20.04 19.16
N ARG A 291 11.40 21.01 19.94
CA ARG A 291 12.79 21.47 19.89
C ARG A 291 13.76 20.44 20.46
N ALA A 292 13.40 19.71 21.51
CA ALA A 292 14.18 18.60 22.05
C ALA A 292 14.23 17.42 21.07
N ARG A 293 13.10 17.08 20.45
CA ARG A 293 13.00 16.09 19.37
C ARG A 293 13.88 16.45 18.17
N PHE A 294 13.84 17.70 17.70
CA PHE A 294 14.73 18.20 16.64
C PHE A 294 16.22 18.08 16.99
N LEU A 295 16.62 18.37 18.25
CA LEU A 295 18.00 18.18 18.71
C LEU A 295 18.40 16.68 18.78
N GLY A 296 17.48 15.80 19.17
CA GLY A 296 17.64 14.35 19.11
C GLY A 296 17.90 13.87 17.67
N ALA A 297 17.10 14.34 16.73
CA ALA A 297 17.29 14.05 15.30
C ALA A 297 18.65 14.53 14.77
N SER A 298 19.06 15.76 15.09
CA SER A 298 20.38 16.28 14.70
C SER A 298 21.52 15.40 15.24
N THR A 299 21.40 14.94 16.50
CA THR A 299 22.38 14.02 17.12
C THR A 299 22.41 12.65 16.42
N ALA A 300 21.26 12.17 15.95
CA ALA A 300 21.17 10.93 15.17
C ALA A 300 21.78 11.08 13.77
N LEU A 301 21.59 12.24 13.10
CA LEU A 301 22.23 12.55 11.82
C LEU A 301 23.77 12.64 11.95
N ASP A 302 24.28 13.30 12.99
CA ASP A 302 25.72 13.34 13.29
C ASP A 302 26.32 11.94 13.53
N ALA A 303 25.50 10.99 14.00
CA ALA A 303 25.86 9.57 14.17
C ALA A 303 25.63 8.71 12.90
N GLY A 304 25.06 9.28 11.83
CA GLY A 304 24.68 8.57 10.60
C GLY A 304 23.38 7.77 10.66
N ASP A 305 22.66 7.80 11.80
CA ASP A 305 21.39 7.08 11.99
C ASP A 305 20.22 7.87 11.39
N LYS A 306 20.04 7.71 10.07
CA LYS A 306 18.92 8.26 9.31
C LYS A 306 17.55 7.73 9.77
N VAL A 307 17.45 6.55 10.42
CA VAL A 307 16.16 5.98 10.82
C VAL A 307 15.67 6.67 12.09
N SER A 308 16.50 6.72 13.13
CA SER A 308 16.18 7.47 14.35
C SER A 308 15.94 8.96 14.05
N ALA A 309 16.74 9.56 13.16
CA ALA A 309 16.55 10.95 12.74
C ALA A 309 15.18 11.21 12.09
N ARG A 310 14.68 10.35 11.21
CA ARG A 310 13.31 10.46 10.64
C ARG A 310 12.23 10.41 11.72
N SER A 311 12.35 9.46 12.65
CA SER A 311 11.37 9.28 13.74
C SER A 311 11.31 10.52 14.63
N GLU A 312 12.47 10.98 15.11
CA GLU A 312 12.59 12.16 15.96
C GLU A 312 12.09 13.44 15.23
N LEU A 313 12.35 13.60 13.93
CA LEU A 313 11.81 14.73 13.14
C LEU A 313 10.30 14.67 12.92
N THR A 314 9.75 13.48 12.71
CA THR A 314 8.30 13.28 12.52
C THR A 314 7.56 13.59 13.83
N GLU A 315 8.11 13.16 14.98
CA GLU A 315 7.61 13.56 16.29
C GLU A 315 7.79 15.07 16.55
N ALA A 316 8.93 15.65 16.17
CA ALA A 316 9.16 17.10 16.27
C ALA A 316 8.12 17.91 15.47
N GLN A 317 7.79 17.48 14.24
CA GLN A 317 6.78 18.12 13.40
C GLN A 317 5.39 18.04 14.04
N SER A 318 5.01 16.87 14.55
CA SER A 318 3.72 16.65 15.23
C SER A 318 3.55 17.55 16.47
N SER A 319 4.56 17.58 17.34
CA SER A 319 4.53 18.45 18.54
C SER A 319 4.58 19.94 18.19
N LEU A 320 5.30 20.33 17.14
CA LEU A 320 5.30 21.73 16.69
C LEU A 320 3.96 22.14 16.10
N GLN A 321 3.26 21.24 15.40
CA GLN A 321 1.91 21.49 14.89
C GLN A 321 0.91 21.68 16.05
N MET A 322 1.00 20.88 17.11
CA MET A 322 0.23 21.08 18.35
C MET A 322 0.57 22.42 19.02
N ALA A 323 1.86 22.79 19.11
CA ALA A 323 2.27 24.09 19.63
C ALA A 323 1.69 25.26 18.80
N GLN A 324 1.66 25.14 17.46
CA GLN A 324 1.10 26.15 16.56
C GLN A 324 -0.41 26.32 16.75
N MET A 325 -1.16 25.25 17.02
CA MET A 325 -2.60 25.34 17.33
C MET A 325 -2.88 26.08 18.65
N LEU A 326 -2.01 25.91 19.65
CA LEU A 326 -2.17 26.49 20.99
C LEU A 326 -1.61 27.91 21.12
N LEU A 327 -0.49 28.20 20.45
CA LEU A 327 0.25 29.47 20.54
C LEU A 327 -0.03 30.44 19.39
N GLY A 328 -0.68 29.98 18.31
CA GLY A 328 -0.81 30.70 17.05
C GLY A 328 0.50 30.76 16.25
N ASN A 329 0.48 31.47 15.12
CA ASN A 329 1.67 31.64 14.30
C ASN A 329 2.65 32.63 14.95
N GLN A 330 3.76 32.13 15.51
CA GLN A 330 4.81 32.93 16.14
C GLN A 330 6.14 32.75 15.41
N PRO A 331 7.02 33.77 15.31
CA PRO A 331 8.27 33.68 14.55
C PRO A 331 9.18 32.49 14.92
N LYS A 332 9.23 32.10 16.21
CA LYS A 332 9.99 30.93 16.67
C LYS A 332 9.43 29.60 16.15
N ILE A 333 8.10 29.50 16.04
CA ILE A 333 7.41 28.32 15.50
C ILE A 333 7.62 28.27 13.99
N SER A 334 7.53 29.42 13.30
CA SER A 334 7.82 29.51 11.86
C SER A 334 9.27 29.13 11.54
N ALA A 335 10.24 29.57 12.37
CA ALA A 335 11.66 29.23 12.20
C ALA A 335 11.93 27.73 12.43
N LEU A 336 11.52 27.19 13.58
CA LEU A 336 11.71 25.76 13.88
C LEU A 336 10.96 24.86 12.89
N SER A 337 9.83 25.31 12.34
CA SER A 337 9.11 24.59 11.27
C SER A 337 9.94 24.51 9.98
N GLN A 338 10.65 25.59 9.60
CA GLN A 338 11.53 25.57 8.43
C GLN A 338 12.79 24.72 8.67
N GLU A 339 13.32 24.69 9.89
CA GLU A 339 14.46 23.85 10.28
C GLU A 339 14.07 22.36 10.24
N ILE A 340 12.95 21.97 10.86
CA ILE A 340 12.40 20.61 10.80
C ILE A 340 12.08 20.21 9.35
N GLN A 341 11.48 21.08 8.54
CA GLN A 341 11.15 20.78 7.14
C GLN A 341 12.40 20.53 6.27
N ARG A 342 13.48 21.32 6.45
CA ARG A 342 14.74 21.10 5.74
C ARG A 342 15.41 19.80 6.17
N ALA A 343 15.47 19.53 7.46
CA ALA A 343 16.00 18.28 7.98
C ALA A 343 15.19 17.08 7.44
N LEU A 344 13.85 17.15 7.47
CA LEU A 344 12.98 16.12 6.87
C LEU A 344 13.30 15.90 5.39
N GLN A 345 13.43 16.95 4.58
CA GLN A 345 13.81 16.81 3.16
C GLN A 345 15.13 16.05 2.98
N GLU A 346 16.12 16.28 3.85
CA GLU A 346 17.37 15.53 3.86
C GLU A 346 17.17 14.05 4.23
N VAL A 347 16.54 13.74 5.37
CA VAL A 347 16.47 12.34 5.87
C VAL A 347 15.40 11.49 5.16
N LEU A 348 14.38 12.12 4.60
CA LEU A 348 13.38 11.46 3.76
C LEU A 348 13.97 10.98 2.42
N GLN A 349 15.14 11.47 1.99
CA GLN A 349 15.78 11.03 0.74
C GLN A 349 14.79 11.09 -0.45
N VAL A 350 14.10 12.23 -0.58
CA VAL A 350 13.20 12.49 -1.70
C VAL A 350 14.05 12.61 -2.97
N TRP A 351 13.82 11.72 -3.94
CA TRP A 351 14.47 11.77 -5.23
C TRP A 351 13.57 12.48 -6.25
N PRO A 352 13.97 13.67 -6.73
CA PRO A 352 13.22 14.38 -7.77
C PRO A 352 13.33 13.66 -9.11
N LEU A 353 12.19 13.24 -9.66
CA LEU A 353 12.03 12.77 -11.03
C LEU A 353 11.84 13.99 -11.94
N TYR A 354 12.88 14.31 -12.70
CA TYR A 354 12.89 15.46 -13.61
C TYR A 354 12.29 15.09 -14.97
N LYS A 355 11.86 16.10 -15.72
CA LYS A 355 11.41 15.95 -17.12
C LYS A 355 10.16 15.09 -17.34
N LEU A 356 9.37 14.81 -16.30
CA LEU A 356 8.03 14.20 -16.40
C LEU A 356 6.98 15.14 -17.02
N VAL A 357 7.36 15.92 -18.04
CA VAL A 357 6.50 16.90 -18.75
C VAL A 357 6.02 16.39 -20.11
N GLU A 358 6.79 15.50 -20.73
CA GLU A 358 6.44 14.81 -21.97
C GLU A 358 6.14 13.33 -21.62
N PRO A 359 4.86 12.92 -21.60
CA PRO A 359 4.48 11.55 -21.35
C PRO A 359 4.71 10.67 -22.59
N LEU A 360 4.91 9.39 -22.34
CA LEU A 360 5.08 8.35 -23.36
C LEU A 360 3.76 7.99 -24.07
N VAL A 361 2.63 8.12 -23.36
CA VAL A 361 1.26 8.02 -23.91
C VAL A 361 0.35 8.99 -23.17
N ARG A 362 -0.61 9.62 -23.87
CA ARG A 362 -1.70 10.42 -23.27
C ARG A 362 -3.03 9.69 -23.40
N PHE A 363 -3.78 9.57 -22.31
CA PHE A 363 -5.09 8.91 -22.31
C PHE A 363 -6.24 9.91 -22.49
N PRO A 364 -7.37 9.49 -23.09
CA PRO A 364 -8.56 10.32 -23.18
C PRO A 364 -9.25 10.45 -21.81
N ALA A 365 -10.10 11.47 -21.65
CA ALA A 365 -10.68 11.84 -20.35
C ALA A 365 -11.74 10.87 -19.78
N ASP A 366 -12.08 9.81 -20.53
CA ASP A 366 -12.95 8.69 -20.13
C ASP A 366 -12.17 7.42 -19.73
N ALA A 367 -10.85 7.41 -19.89
CA ALA A 367 -9.98 6.30 -19.50
C ALA A 367 -9.78 6.21 -17.98
N GLN A 368 -9.67 4.98 -17.46
CA GLN A 368 -9.17 4.70 -16.11
C GLN A 368 -8.12 3.57 -16.19
N PRO A 369 -6.91 3.86 -16.69
CA PRO A 369 -5.81 2.89 -16.75
C PRO A 369 -5.39 2.46 -15.34
N TRP A 370 -5.42 1.15 -15.06
CA TRP A 370 -5.28 0.56 -13.72
C TRP A 370 -4.07 -0.37 -13.56
N ARG A 371 -3.68 -1.09 -14.62
CA ARG A 371 -2.48 -1.95 -14.64
C ARG A 371 -1.60 -1.66 -15.84
N ILE A 372 -0.30 -1.87 -15.65
CA ILE A 372 0.72 -1.82 -16.70
C ILE A 372 1.63 -3.05 -16.60
N LEU A 373 1.91 -3.67 -17.75
CA LEU A 373 2.95 -4.68 -17.91
C LEU A 373 3.86 -4.27 -19.07
N VAL A 374 5.17 -4.39 -18.92
CA VAL A 374 6.13 -4.15 -20.01
C VAL A 374 6.89 -5.44 -20.31
N VAL A 375 6.87 -5.88 -21.56
CA VAL A 375 7.51 -7.13 -22.00
C VAL A 375 8.22 -6.91 -23.34
N ASP A 376 9.53 -7.13 -23.37
CA ASP A 376 10.42 -6.80 -24.50
C ASP A 376 10.25 -5.34 -24.97
N GLN A 377 9.41 -5.12 -25.99
CA GLN A 377 9.09 -3.82 -26.59
C GLN A 377 7.61 -3.43 -26.46
N ASP A 378 6.76 -4.32 -25.94
CA ASP A 378 5.32 -4.13 -25.89
C ASP A 378 4.85 -3.78 -24.47
N ILE A 379 4.16 -2.64 -24.35
CA ILE A 379 3.52 -2.18 -23.11
C ILE A 379 2.03 -2.52 -23.19
N TYR A 380 1.56 -3.34 -22.25
CA TYR A 380 0.14 -3.66 -22.08
C TYR A 380 -0.44 -2.79 -20.98
N ILE A 381 -1.63 -2.22 -21.20
CA ILE A 381 -2.33 -1.38 -20.24
C ILE A 381 -3.80 -1.81 -20.15
N LEU A 382 -4.25 -2.13 -18.93
CA LEU A 382 -5.66 -2.40 -18.63
C LEU A 382 -6.37 -1.10 -18.28
N ASP A 383 -7.42 -0.76 -19.01
CA ASP A 383 -8.29 0.39 -18.79
C ASP A 383 -9.66 -0.09 -18.29
N THR A 384 -9.92 0.12 -16.99
CA THR A 384 -11.18 -0.28 -16.32
C THR A 384 -12.29 0.78 -16.47
N GLY A 385 -11.98 1.94 -17.04
CA GLY A 385 -12.96 2.98 -17.36
C GLY A 385 -13.65 2.72 -18.71
N ARG A 386 -12.94 2.05 -19.62
CA ARG A 386 -13.42 1.65 -20.95
C ARG A 386 -13.50 0.13 -21.16
N ASP A 387 -13.25 -0.66 -20.10
CA ASP A 387 -13.20 -2.14 -20.08
C ASP A 387 -12.45 -2.76 -21.27
N LEU A 388 -11.19 -2.36 -21.45
CA LEU A 388 -10.35 -2.84 -22.55
C LEU A 388 -8.88 -2.93 -22.16
N VAL A 389 -8.12 -3.73 -22.93
CA VAL A 389 -6.67 -3.77 -22.85
C VAL A 389 -6.08 -3.18 -24.13
N LEU A 390 -5.12 -2.27 -23.96
CA LEU A 390 -4.32 -1.69 -25.03
C LEU A 390 -2.92 -2.31 -25.03
N ARG A 391 -2.36 -2.55 -26.22
CA ARG A 391 -0.92 -2.79 -26.43
C ARG A 391 -0.31 -1.62 -27.19
N PHE A 392 0.74 -1.03 -26.64
CA PHE A 392 1.58 -0.02 -27.28
C PHE A 392 2.93 -0.65 -27.62
N HIS A 393 3.43 -0.43 -28.84
CA HIS A 393 4.71 -0.97 -29.27
C HIS A 393 5.79 0.13 -29.28
N MET A 394 6.85 -0.08 -28.49
CA MET A 394 8.00 0.81 -28.37
C MET A 394 9.07 0.48 -29.41
N ASP A 395 9.56 1.49 -30.12
CA ASP A 395 10.74 1.37 -30.99
C ASP A 395 12.03 1.22 -30.17
N ALA A 396 12.84 0.21 -30.50
CA ALA A 396 14.03 -0.16 -29.74
C ALA A 396 15.23 0.80 -29.90
N GLU A 397 15.26 1.65 -30.95
CA GLU A 397 16.35 2.61 -31.15
C GLU A 397 16.07 3.96 -30.46
N SER A 398 14.81 4.38 -30.41
CA SER A 398 14.38 5.68 -29.88
C SER A 398 13.72 5.64 -28.50
N GLY A 399 13.25 4.45 -28.06
CA GLY A 399 12.47 4.30 -26.82
C GLY A 399 11.10 5.00 -26.87
N GLN A 400 10.59 5.31 -28.05
CA GLN A 400 9.30 5.99 -28.25
C GLN A 400 8.21 5.01 -28.67
N ILE A 401 6.95 5.32 -28.35
CA ILE A 401 5.81 4.55 -28.85
C ILE A 401 5.59 4.85 -30.34
N THR A 402 5.35 3.78 -31.11
CA THR A 402 5.18 3.84 -32.56
C THR A 402 3.76 4.24 -33.01
N ASP A 403 2.75 4.03 -32.14
CA ASP A 403 1.38 4.53 -32.29
C ASP A 403 0.78 4.90 -30.92
N GLU A 404 0.60 6.21 -30.66
CA GLU A 404 0.02 6.73 -29.41
C GLU A 404 -1.45 6.32 -29.17
N ALA A 405 -2.16 5.79 -30.18
CA ALA A 405 -3.53 5.30 -29.99
C ALA A 405 -3.58 3.91 -29.32
N GLY A 406 -2.56 3.08 -29.56
CA GLY A 406 -2.49 1.70 -29.10
C GLY A 406 -3.40 0.73 -29.88
N GLU A 407 -3.02 -0.56 -29.90
CA GLU A 407 -3.86 -1.63 -30.41
C GLU A 407 -4.79 -2.15 -29.30
N VAL A 408 -6.10 -2.15 -29.52
CA VAL A 408 -7.04 -2.86 -28.63
C VAL A 408 -6.86 -4.36 -28.82
N VAL A 409 -6.42 -5.06 -27.78
CA VAL A 409 -6.13 -6.51 -27.82
C VAL A 409 -7.22 -7.38 -27.19
N LEU A 410 -8.09 -6.77 -26.38
CA LEU A 410 -9.27 -7.35 -25.76
C LEU A 410 -10.23 -6.22 -25.34
N SER A 411 -11.54 -6.36 -25.56
CA SER A 411 -12.53 -5.40 -25.06
C SER A 411 -13.88 -6.00 -24.67
N ARG A 412 -14.57 -5.37 -23.71
CA ARG A 412 -15.89 -5.79 -23.20
C ARG A 412 -16.94 -5.87 -24.30
N GLY A 413 -17.70 -6.96 -24.29
CA GLY A 413 -18.71 -7.27 -25.30
C GLY A 413 -18.19 -8.06 -26.50
N GLU A 414 -16.88 -8.22 -26.67
CA GLU A 414 -16.32 -9.21 -27.59
C GLU A 414 -16.77 -10.63 -27.20
N THR A 415 -16.91 -11.52 -28.18
CA THR A 415 -17.29 -12.92 -27.95
C THR A 415 -16.16 -13.84 -28.40
N ILE A 416 -15.45 -14.43 -27.43
CA ILE A 416 -14.26 -15.26 -27.63
C ILE A 416 -14.56 -16.68 -27.16
N ALA A 417 -14.36 -17.66 -28.04
CA ALA A 417 -14.71 -19.08 -27.82
C ALA A 417 -16.17 -19.34 -27.36
N GLY A 418 -17.07 -18.38 -27.57
CA GLY A 418 -18.47 -18.43 -27.13
C GLY A 418 -18.76 -17.76 -25.78
N GLN A 419 -17.74 -17.33 -25.04
CA GLN A 419 -17.90 -16.48 -23.85
C GLN A 419 -17.87 -15.01 -24.24
N THR A 420 -18.65 -14.18 -23.54
CA THR A 420 -18.63 -12.71 -23.72
C THR A 420 -17.65 -12.12 -22.71
N VAL A 421 -16.75 -11.24 -23.17
CA VAL A 421 -15.85 -10.47 -22.30
C VAL A 421 -16.68 -9.50 -21.47
N THR A 422 -16.58 -9.57 -20.14
CA THR A 422 -17.25 -8.66 -19.21
C THR A 422 -16.26 -7.67 -18.59
N ASP A 423 -16.66 -6.99 -17.51
CA ASP A 423 -15.89 -5.94 -16.84
C ASP A 423 -14.52 -6.51 -16.42
N LEU A 424 -13.43 -5.86 -16.84
CA LEU A 424 -12.08 -6.41 -16.73
C LEU A 424 -11.43 -6.06 -15.39
N ILE A 425 -10.77 -7.02 -14.74
CA ILE A 425 -10.31 -6.92 -13.35
C ILE A 425 -8.80 -6.72 -13.24
N ASP A 426 -8.00 -7.65 -13.80
CA ASP A 426 -6.56 -7.70 -13.59
C ASP A 426 -5.87 -8.51 -14.70
N MET A 427 -4.56 -8.36 -14.88
CA MET A 427 -3.80 -9.05 -15.94
C MET A 427 -2.36 -9.36 -15.53
N SER A 428 -1.80 -10.46 -16.05
CA SER A 428 -0.43 -10.90 -15.80
C SER A 428 0.18 -11.56 -17.05
N TRP A 429 1.50 -11.78 -17.05
CA TRP A 429 2.24 -12.32 -18.20
C TRP A 429 2.69 -13.76 -18.00
N GLN A 430 2.16 -14.67 -18.81
CA GLN A 430 2.60 -16.05 -18.90
C GLN A 430 3.79 -16.16 -19.87
N ALA A 431 5.00 -16.31 -19.33
CA ALA A 431 6.16 -16.74 -20.11
C ALA A 431 6.02 -18.21 -20.56
N PRO A 432 6.68 -18.64 -21.66
CA PRO A 432 6.61 -20.02 -22.15
C PRO A 432 7.06 -21.05 -21.11
N ILE A 433 6.39 -22.19 -21.07
CA ILE A 433 6.55 -23.25 -20.07
C ILE A 433 7.14 -24.50 -20.77
N PRO A 434 8.47 -24.74 -20.69
CA PRO A 434 9.15 -25.73 -21.53
C PRO A 434 8.54 -27.14 -21.46
N GLY A 435 8.02 -27.59 -22.60
CA GLY A 435 7.40 -28.92 -22.74
C GLY A 435 5.92 -29.00 -22.36
N ILE A 436 5.28 -27.88 -22.01
CA ILE A 436 3.84 -27.79 -21.73
C ILE A 436 3.19 -26.74 -22.64
N GLU A 437 3.67 -25.49 -22.60
CA GLU A 437 3.15 -24.35 -23.36
C GLU A 437 4.32 -23.64 -24.05
N ASP A 438 4.35 -23.60 -25.38
CA ASP A 438 5.46 -23.01 -26.15
C ASP A 438 5.24 -21.53 -26.50
N LYS A 439 4.04 -21.01 -26.29
CA LYS A 439 3.67 -19.61 -26.47
C LYS A 439 3.93 -18.80 -25.20
N ALA A 440 4.17 -17.50 -25.37
CA ALA A 440 4.02 -16.53 -24.29
C ALA A 440 2.64 -15.88 -24.42
N ASN A 441 1.92 -15.67 -23.33
CA ASN A 441 0.56 -15.12 -23.36
C ASN A 441 0.39 -14.01 -22.32
N LEU A 442 -0.21 -12.89 -22.71
CA LEU A 442 -0.90 -12.06 -21.73
C LEU A 442 -2.12 -12.86 -21.25
N ILE A 443 -2.38 -12.89 -19.94
CA ILE A 443 -3.63 -13.42 -19.39
C ILE A 443 -4.42 -12.31 -18.70
N VAL A 444 -5.74 -12.28 -18.86
CA VAL A 444 -6.62 -11.21 -18.39
C VAL A 444 -7.86 -11.81 -17.73
N LEU A 445 -8.16 -11.40 -16.50
CA LEU A 445 -9.31 -11.85 -15.71
C LEU A 445 -10.50 -10.88 -15.90
N ASP A 446 -11.71 -11.43 -16.06
CA ASP A 446 -12.97 -10.69 -16.08
C ASP A 446 -13.89 -10.99 -14.87
N SER A 447 -14.88 -10.12 -14.67
CA SER A 447 -15.87 -10.17 -13.57
C SER A 447 -16.89 -11.31 -13.65
N SER A 448 -16.91 -12.07 -14.74
CA SER A 448 -17.64 -13.34 -14.88
C SER A 448 -16.76 -14.56 -14.61
N ASN A 449 -15.63 -14.35 -13.93
CA ASN A 449 -14.56 -15.32 -13.67
C ASN A 449 -13.86 -15.85 -14.93
N HIS A 450 -14.07 -15.29 -16.13
CA HIS A 450 -13.34 -15.73 -17.32
C HIS A 450 -11.89 -15.29 -17.25
N VAL A 451 -10.98 -16.16 -17.69
CA VAL A 451 -9.62 -15.76 -18.02
C VAL A 451 -9.46 -15.85 -19.54
N PHE A 452 -9.21 -14.70 -20.15
CA PHE A 452 -8.82 -14.60 -21.55
C PHE A 452 -7.30 -14.62 -21.67
N ARG A 453 -6.82 -14.95 -22.86
CA ARG A 453 -5.40 -14.92 -23.22
C ARG A 453 -5.21 -14.12 -24.49
N TYR A 454 -4.04 -13.51 -24.67
CA TYR A 454 -3.67 -12.88 -25.92
C TYR A 454 -2.22 -13.20 -26.32
N ASN A 455 -2.04 -13.62 -27.57
CA ASN A 455 -0.74 -13.84 -28.21
C ASN A 455 -0.66 -13.13 -29.56
N GLN A 456 0.08 -12.03 -29.61
CA GLN A 456 0.33 -11.21 -30.80
C GLN A 456 1.00 -11.96 -31.98
N ARG A 457 1.77 -13.02 -31.70
CA ARG A 457 2.66 -13.67 -32.68
C ARG A 457 2.01 -14.83 -33.44
N VAL A 458 0.91 -15.40 -32.94
CA VAL A 458 0.34 -16.66 -33.47
C VAL A 458 -1.19 -16.67 -33.54
N GLU A 459 -1.92 -16.33 -32.47
CA GLU A 459 -3.35 -16.67 -32.33
C GLU A 459 -4.29 -15.48 -32.06
N GLY A 460 -3.78 -14.32 -31.60
CA GLY A 460 -4.60 -13.22 -31.13
C GLY A 460 -5.25 -13.55 -29.78
N ALA A 461 -6.51 -13.17 -29.58
CA ALA A 461 -7.25 -13.36 -28.33
C ALA A 461 -7.97 -14.73 -28.27
N GLY A 462 -7.92 -15.39 -27.12
CA GLY A 462 -8.55 -16.70 -26.87
C GLY A 462 -9.06 -16.84 -25.43
N LEU A 463 -9.76 -17.94 -25.14
CA LEU A 463 -10.17 -18.31 -23.78
C LEU A 463 -9.12 -19.23 -23.16
N LEU A 464 -8.77 -19.01 -21.89
CA LEU A 464 -7.89 -19.87 -21.09
C LEU A 464 -8.71 -20.47 -19.93
N PRO A 465 -9.22 -21.71 -20.05
CA PRO A 465 -10.13 -22.27 -19.07
C PRO A 465 -9.40 -22.81 -17.82
N PHE A 466 -10.05 -22.68 -16.66
CA PHE A 466 -9.56 -23.14 -15.35
C PHE A 466 -10.50 -24.16 -14.70
N TYR A 467 -9.96 -25.11 -13.94
CA TYR A 467 -10.78 -26.03 -13.15
C TYR A 467 -11.46 -25.33 -11.97
N GLY A 468 -12.76 -25.54 -11.78
CA GLY A 468 -13.52 -24.99 -10.65
C GLY A 468 -13.63 -23.47 -10.68
N GLN A 469 -13.45 -22.86 -11.84
CA GLN A 469 -13.53 -21.42 -12.12
C GLN A 469 -14.91 -20.83 -11.72
N GLU A 470 -15.96 -21.65 -11.82
CA GLU A 470 -17.32 -21.36 -11.36
C GLU A 470 -17.48 -21.34 -9.83
N SER A 471 -16.44 -21.71 -9.07
CA SER A 471 -16.42 -21.65 -7.60
C SER A 471 -15.69 -20.44 -7.03
N TRP A 472 -15.00 -19.64 -7.87
CA TRP A 472 -14.48 -18.34 -7.45
C TRP A 472 -15.68 -17.41 -7.15
N GLN A 473 -15.62 -16.70 -6.02
CA GLN A 473 -16.72 -15.87 -5.51
C GLN A 473 -16.47 -14.38 -5.73
N SER A 474 -15.20 -13.97 -5.81
CA SER A 474 -14.75 -12.60 -6.10
C SER A 474 -13.26 -12.62 -6.45
N PRO A 475 -12.84 -13.26 -7.57
CA PRO A 475 -11.45 -13.24 -7.99
C PRO A 475 -11.04 -11.79 -8.26
N SER A 476 -9.97 -11.33 -7.60
CA SER A 476 -9.62 -9.91 -7.53
C SER A 476 -8.24 -9.60 -8.07
N GLN A 477 -7.34 -10.59 -8.09
CA GLN A 477 -5.99 -10.48 -8.64
C GLN A 477 -5.61 -11.81 -9.32
N ILE A 478 -4.82 -11.76 -10.39
CA ILE A 478 -4.29 -12.93 -11.10
C ILE A 478 -2.80 -12.73 -11.41
N GLU A 479 -1.95 -13.65 -10.94
CA GLU A 479 -0.51 -13.59 -11.22
C GLU A 479 0.08 -14.90 -11.75
N VAL A 480 1.14 -14.77 -12.55
CA VAL A 480 1.91 -15.92 -13.07
C VAL A 480 3.29 -15.95 -12.45
N TYR A 481 3.61 -17.04 -11.75
CA TYR A 481 4.96 -17.28 -11.23
C TYR A 481 5.44 -18.70 -11.54
N SER A 482 6.60 -18.81 -12.20
CA SER A 482 7.18 -20.09 -12.64
C SER A 482 6.21 -20.97 -13.45
N GLY A 483 5.42 -20.35 -14.34
CA GLY A 483 4.40 -21.00 -15.17
C GLY A 483 3.10 -21.38 -14.45
N ARG A 484 3.03 -21.21 -13.12
CA ARG A 484 1.81 -21.42 -12.33
C ARG A 484 0.99 -20.14 -12.28
N VAL A 485 -0.33 -20.28 -12.29
CA VAL A 485 -1.25 -19.17 -12.08
C VAL A 485 -1.71 -19.16 -10.62
N TYR A 486 -1.80 -17.97 -10.04
CA TYR A 486 -2.26 -17.69 -8.69
C TYR A 486 -3.46 -16.74 -8.77
N VAL A 487 -4.62 -17.15 -8.27
CA VAL A 487 -5.85 -16.33 -8.26
C VAL A 487 -6.20 -15.97 -6.82
N ALA A 488 -6.24 -14.69 -6.48
CA ALA A 488 -6.62 -14.21 -5.15
C ALA A 488 -8.13 -13.93 -5.08
N ASP A 489 -8.86 -14.77 -4.33
CA ASP A 489 -10.31 -14.66 -4.19
C ASP A 489 -10.71 -13.85 -2.94
N GLY A 490 -11.36 -12.72 -3.19
CA GLY A 490 -11.69 -11.67 -2.22
C GLY A 490 -12.67 -12.08 -1.12
N VAL A 491 -13.51 -13.09 -1.36
CA VAL A 491 -14.58 -13.51 -0.43
C VAL A 491 -14.22 -14.78 0.34
N SER A 492 -13.62 -15.78 -0.30
CA SER A 492 -13.11 -16.98 0.38
C SER A 492 -11.89 -16.71 1.26
N GLY A 493 -11.16 -15.62 0.99
CA GLY A 493 -9.94 -15.26 1.72
C GLY A 493 -8.74 -16.16 1.39
N GLN A 494 -8.76 -16.79 0.21
CA GLN A 494 -7.79 -17.78 -0.24
C GLN A 494 -7.14 -17.37 -1.56
N ILE A 495 -5.88 -17.79 -1.75
CA ILE A 495 -5.19 -17.75 -3.03
C ILE A 495 -5.19 -19.18 -3.59
N TYR A 496 -5.70 -19.37 -4.80
CA TYR A 496 -5.74 -20.66 -5.48
C TYR A 496 -4.58 -20.77 -6.45
N ARG A 497 -3.75 -21.82 -6.31
CA ARG A 497 -2.62 -22.12 -7.20
C ARG A 497 -3.01 -23.18 -8.21
N TYR A 498 -2.83 -22.86 -9.47
CA TYR A 498 -2.99 -23.77 -10.61
C TYR A 498 -1.61 -24.14 -11.18
N ASP A 499 -1.31 -25.43 -11.22
CA ASP A 499 -0.09 -25.97 -11.83
C ASP A 499 -0.33 -26.25 -13.34
N PRO A 500 0.59 -25.85 -14.24
CA PRO A 500 0.47 -26.11 -15.67
C PRO A 500 0.78 -27.59 -15.94
N VAL A 501 -0.06 -28.26 -16.73
CA VAL A 501 0.13 -29.68 -17.09
C VAL A 501 -0.22 -29.99 -18.56
N GLU A 502 -1.03 -29.16 -19.19
CA GLU A 502 -1.36 -29.23 -20.62
C GLU A 502 -1.23 -27.82 -21.25
N PRO A 503 -0.96 -27.72 -22.57
CA PRO A 503 -1.02 -26.44 -23.27
C PRO A 503 -2.42 -25.85 -23.19
N ASP A 504 -2.52 -24.53 -23.37
CA ASP A 504 -3.76 -23.82 -23.59
C ASP A 504 -4.83 -23.89 -22.46
N ALA A 505 -4.59 -24.56 -21.32
CA ALA A 505 -5.57 -24.70 -20.22
C ALA A 505 -4.96 -25.01 -18.83
N TYR A 506 -5.74 -24.79 -17.77
CA TYR A 506 -5.42 -25.15 -16.37
C TYR A 506 -6.51 -26.05 -15.75
N MET A 507 -6.74 -27.25 -16.33
CA MET A 507 -7.78 -28.20 -15.90
C MET A 507 -7.47 -29.06 -14.66
N GLN A 508 -6.39 -28.78 -13.93
CA GLN A 508 -6.09 -29.49 -12.67
C GLN A 508 -6.77 -28.83 -11.46
N GLU A 509 -7.22 -29.65 -10.50
CA GLU A 509 -7.84 -29.17 -9.27
C GLU A 509 -6.89 -28.23 -8.49
N PRO A 510 -7.26 -26.95 -8.27
CA PRO A 510 -6.37 -25.96 -7.71
C PRO A 510 -6.00 -26.30 -6.27
N GLN A 511 -4.75 -26.00 -5.92
CA GLN A 511 -4.27 -26.18 -4.56
C GLN A 511 -4.49 -24.88 -3.77
N PRO A 512 -5.23 -24.91 -2.64
CA PRO A 512 -5.32 -23.77 -1.74
C PRO A 512 -3.92 -23.42 -1.23
N TRP A 513 -3.46 -22.19 -1.47
CA TRP A 513 -2.06 -21.82 -1.24
C TRP A 513 -1.81 -21.31 0.17
N LEU A 514 -2.70 -20.48 0.73
CA LEU A 514 -2.60 -20.02 2.12
C LEU A 514 -2.95 -21.17 3.07
N LEU A 515 -2.01 -21.48 3.99
CA LEU A 515 -2.20 -22.48 5.05
C LEU A 515 -3.23 -22.04 6.10
N THR A 516 -3.59 -20.77 6.11
CA THR A 516 -4.67 -20.19 6.93
C THR A 516 -5.33 -19.08 6.11
N PRO A 517 -6.53 -19.33 5.53
CA PRO A 517 -7.28 -18.31 4.81
C PRO A 517 -7.65 -17.12 5.70
N PHE A 518 -7.84 -15.95 5.10
CA PHE A 518 -8.30 -14.76 5.82
C PHE A 518 -9.78 -14.91 6.21
N PRO A 519 -10.15 -14.93 7.51
CA PRO A 519 -11.55 -15.12 7.93
C PRO A 519 -12.49 -13.99 7.55
N THR A 520 -11.94 -12.87 7.09
CA THR A 520 -12.64 -11.65 6.61
C THR A 520 -12.55 -11.47 5.09
N GLY A 521 -12.05 -12.48 4.35
CA GLY A 521 -11.75 -12.36 2.93
C GLY A 521 -10.44 -11.60 2.65
N LEU A 522 -10.10 -11.52 1.35
CA LEU A 522 -9.01 -10.71 0.79
C LEU A 522 -9.54 -9.37 0.23
N THR A 523 -10.70 -8.92 0.71
CA THR A 523 -11.30 -7.65 0.30
C THR A 523 -10.38 -6.47 0.62
N GLY A 524 -10.11 -5.62 -0.37
CA GLY A 524 -9.25 -4.45 -0.24
C GLY A 524 -7.75 -4.70 -0.48
N VAL A 525 -7.37 -5.86 -1.04
CA VAL A 525 -6.08 -6.03 -1.73
C VAL A 525 -6.09 -5.16 -2.99
N GLN A 526 -5.01 -4.42 -3.20
CA GLN A 526 -4.81 -3.47 -4.29
C GLN A 526 -3.79 -3.96 -5.32
N SER A 527 -2.80 -4.74 -4.87
CA SER A 527 -1.76 -5.34 -5.71
C SER A 527 -1.23 -6.62 -5.06
N MET A 528 -1.06 -7.67 -5.87
CA MET A 528 -0.41 -8.93 -5.51
C MET A 528 0.85 -9.09 -6.37
N ALA A 529 2.00 -9.37 -5.75
CA ALA A 529 3.25 -9.63 -6.47
C ALA A 529 3.93 -10.91 -5.97
N ILE A 530 4.69 -11.58 -6.84
CA ILE A 530 5.31 -12.88 -6.53
C ILE A 530 6.78 -12.93 -6.98
N ASP A 531 7.71 -12.97 -6.02
CA ASP A 531 9.16 -13.14 -6.26
C ASP A 531 9.69 -14.53 -5.82
N GLY A 532 8.76 -15.40 -5.41
CA GLY A 532 9.02 -16.65 -4.70
C GLY A 532 8.26 -16.71 -3.38
N ASP A 533 8.16 -15.56 -2.69
CA ASP A 533 7.11 -15.28 -1.72
C ASP A 533 5.93 -14.59 -2.42
N ILE A 534 4.74 -14.63 -1.82
CA ILE A 534 3.61 -13.80 -2.25
C ILE A 534 3.49 -12.58 -1.35
N TRP A 535 3.37 -11.42 -1.98
CA TRP A 535 3.24 -10.11 -1.36
C TRP A 535 1.85 -9.56 -1.66
N LEU A 536 1.15 -9.08 -0.62
CA LEU A 536 -0.19 -8.50 -0.73
C LEU A 536 -0.19 -7.08 -0.17
N LEU A 537 -0.39 -6.10 -1.05
CA LEU A 537 -0.62 -4.70 -0.69
C LEU A 537 -2.13 -4.48 -0.46
N PHE A 538 -2.50 -3.91 0.68
CA PHE A 538 -3.87 -3.53 1.00
C PHE A 538 -4.06 -2.00 0.92
N SER A 539 -5.29 -1.58 0.62
CA SER A 539 -5.74 -0.18 0.52
C SER A 539 -5.52 0.66 1.78
N ASP A 540 -5.34 0.02 2.95
CA ASP A 540 -5.02 0.69 4.20
C ASP A 540 -3.51 0.78 4.52
N GLY A 541 -2.66 0.47 3.54
CA GLY A 541 -1.21 0.58 3.64
C GLY A 541 -0.53 -0.62 4.31
N LYS A 542 -1.25 -1.70 4.65
CA LYS A 542 -0.59 -2.96 5.04
C LYS A 542 0.02 -3.63 3.82
N LEU A 543 1.31 -3.93 3.90
CA LEU A 543 1.98 -4.91 3.05
C LEU A 543 2.21 -6.19 3.86
N LEU A 544 1.68 -7.32 3.38
CA LEU A 544 1.84 -8.64 4.00
C LEU A 544 2.67 -9.55 3.08
N ARG A 545 3.63 -10.28 3.66
CA ARG A 545 4.54 -11.21 2.97
C ARG A 545 4.25 -12.65 3.40
N PHE A 546 4.23 -13.59 2.46
CA PHE A 546 3.91 -14.99 2.69
C PHE A 546 4.95 -15.92 2.04
N ASN A 547 5.57 -16.80 2.82
CA ASN A 547 6.45 -17.86 2.34
C ASN A 547 5.72 -19.20 2.39
N GLN A 548 5.64 -19.92 1.26
CA GLN A 548 5.02 -21.26 1.16
C GLN A 548 3.60 -21.36 1.79
N GLY A 549 2.79 -20.29 1.66
CA GLY A 549 1.45 -20.23 2.24
C GLY A 549 1.38 -19.84 3.73
N GLN A 550 2.51 -19.67 4.41
CA GLN A 550 2.59 -19.17 5.78
C GLN A 550 2.90 -17.67 5.79
N GLN A 551 2.20 -16.90 6.63
CA GLN A 551 2.50 -15.48 6.81
C GLN A 551 3.87 -15.30 7.51
N SER A 552 4.74 -14.50 6.89
CA SER A 552 6.03 -14.10 7.45
C SER A 552 5.87 -12.91 8.39
N ALA A 553 6.76 -12.81 9.38
CA ALA A 553 6.85 -11.60 10.21
C ALA A 553 7.53 -10.49 9.41
N PHE A 554 6.75 -9.50 8.96
CA PHE A 554 7.19 -8.41 8.10
C PHE A 554 6.47 -7.10 8.49
N ALA A 555 7.15 -5.96 8.35
CA ALA A 555 6.59 -4.62 8.51
C ALA A 555 7.46 -3.60 7.76
N LEU A 556 6.85 -2.54 7.23
CA LEU A 556 7.55 -1.42 6.60
C LEU A 556 8.06 -0.40 7.63
N ASP A 557 9.18 0.26 7.33
CA ASP A 557 9.61 1.49 8.02
C ASP A 557 8.58 2.61 7.76
N THR A 558 7.82 2.96 8.80
CA THR A 558 6.78 4.00 8.75
C THR A 558 7.28 5.39 9.14
N ALA A 559 8.59 5.58 9.39
CA ALA A 559 9.16 6.88 9.76
C ALA A 559 9.14 7.93 8.61
N VAL A 560 8.65 7.55 7.42
CA VAL A 560 8.48 8.41 6.23
C VAL A 560 7.04 8.87 6.01
N GLY A 561 6.20 8.71 7.03
CA GLY A 561 4.76 8.95 6.97
C GLY A 561 4.00 7.78 6.33
N LEU A 562 2.82 7.48 6.88
CA LEU A 562 1.95 6.42 6.37
C LEU A 562 1.57 6.65 4.90
N MET A 563 1.28 5.57 4.18
CA MET A 563 0.59 5.63 2.90
C MET A 563 -0.85 6.07 3.11
N THR A 564 -1.43 6.73 2.09
CA THR A 564 -2.76 7.38 2.19
C THR A 564 -3.72 6.92 1.09
N ASN A 565 -3.21 6.58 -0.08
CA ASN A 565 -3.94 5.83 -1.10
C ASN A 565 -2.94 4.96 -1.88
N PRO A 566 -2.52 3.81 -1.32
CA PRO A 566 -1.64 2.86 -2.00
C PRO A 566 -2.42 2.14 -3.10
N VAL A 567 -2.04 2.35 -4.36
CA VAL A 567 -2.77 1.82 -5.53
C VAL A 567 -2.11 0.56 -6.11
N ASP A 568 -0.78 0.50 -6.10
CA ASP A 568 -0.04 -0.57 -6.77
C ASP A 568 1.37 -0.79 -6.17
N MET A 569 1.99 -1.93 -6.46
CA MET A 569 3.31 -2.34 -5.97
C MET A 569 4.07 -3.16 -7.01
N PHE A 570 5.38 -2.94 -7.08
CA PHE A 570 6.30 -3.81 -7.81
C PHE A 570 7.34 -4.42 -6.85
N VAL A 571 7.59 -5.73 -6.98
CA VAL A 571 8.64 -6.45 -6.25
C VAL A 571 9.60 -7.05 -7.27
N GLY A 572 10.83 -6.55 -7.35
CA GLY A 572 11.79 -7.07 -8.33
C GLY A 572 12.27 -8.48 -7.99
N ASN A 573 12.61 -9.27 -9.02
CA ASN A 573 12.81 -10.72 -8.89
C ASN A 573 14.17 -11.16 -8.33
N GLN A 574 15.11 -10.24 -8.06
CA GLN A 574 16.44 -10.60 -7.50
C GLN A 574 16.43 -10.49 -5.96
N GLU A 575 17.36 -11.17 -5.29
CA GLU A 575 17.51 -11.13 -3.83
C GLU A 575 17.74 -9.68 -3.32
N ASN A 576 18.52 -8.89 -4.07
CA ASN A 576 18.81 -7.48 -3.77
C ASN A 576 17.85 -6.46 -4.45
N SER A 577 16.80 -6.91 -5.15
CA SER A 577 15.83 -6.00 -5.77
C SER A 577 14.99 -5.28 -4.70
N ALA A 578 14.56 -4.06 -5.02
CA ALA A 578 13.70 -3.27 -4.15
C ALA A 578 12.21 -3.67 -4.23
N VAL A 579 11.45 -3.23 -3.22
CA VAL A 579 9.98 -3.15 -3.24
C VAL A 579 9.59 -1.70 -3.50
N TYR A 580 8.83 -1.46 -4.56
CA TYR A 580 8.29 -0.15 -4.93
C TYR A 580 6.79 -0.11 -4.65
N ILE A 581 6.27 0.97 -4.08
CA ILE A 581 4.83 1.12 -3.79
C ILE A 581 4.33 2.50 -4.25
N ALA A 582 3.28 2.53 -5.06
CA ALA A 582 2.63 3.73 -5.56
C ALA A 582 1.61 4.27 -4.52
N ASP A 583 1.90 5.41 -3.88
CA ASP A 583 1.03 6.09 -2.91
C ASP A 583 0.44 7.35 -3.55
N ALA A 584 -0.64 7.15 -4.30
CA ALA A 584 -1.30 8.18 -5.11
C ALA A 584 -1.81 9.37 -4.26
N GLY A 585 -2.16 9.12 -3.00
CA GLY A 585 -2.66 10.16 -2.09
C GLY A 585 -1.60 11.16 -1.62
N GLN A 586 -0.32 10.89 -1.88
CA GLN A 586 0.82 11.79 -1.64
C GLN A 586 1.68 12.00 -2.91
N GLU A 587 1.13 11.70 -4.10
CA GLU A 587 1.76 11.85 -5.42
C GLU A 587 3.22 11.32 -5.44
N ARG A 588 3.44 10.13 -4.86
CA ARG A 588 4.79 9.57 -4.62
C ARG A 588 4.90 8.07 -4.85
N ILE A 589 6.12 7.60 -5.11
CA ILE A 589 6.47 6.18 -5.16
C ILE A 589 7.50 5.90 -4.05
N LEU A 590 7.15 5.05 -3.09
CA LEU A 590 8.02 4.65 -1.98
C LEU A 590 8.92 3.48 -2.39
N VAL A 591 10.17 3.46 -1.91
CA VAL A 591 11.15 2.40 -2.23
C VAL A 591 11.76 1.81 -0.94
N PHE A 592 11.63 0.50 -0.78
CA PHE A 592 12.12 -0.28 0.38
C PHE A 592 13.02 -1.45 -0.07
N ASP A 593 13.75 -2.07 0.86
CA ASP A 593 14.24 -3.44 0.66
C ASP A 593 13.19 -4.50 1.03
N LYS A 594 13.50 -5.77 0.78
CA LYS A 594 12.63 -6.91 1.08
C LYS A 594 12.53 -7.23 2.58
N GLU A 595 13.34 -6.56 3.40
CA GLU A 595 13.29 -6.58 4.87
C GLU A 595 12.33 -5.50 5.42
N GLY A 596 11.88 -4.57 4.55
CA GLY A 596 10.94 -3.50 4.87
C GLY A 596 11.60 -2.15 5.21
N SER A 597 12.92 -2.05 5.11
CA SER A 597 13.69 -0.85 5.43
C SER A 597 13.59 0.19 4.32
N TYR A 598 13.15 1.40 4.65
CA TYR A 598 13.00 2.47 3.66
C TYR A 598 14.35 2.96 3.10
N LYS A 599 14.41 3.09 1.77
CA LYS A 599 15.56 3.60 1.02
C LYS A 599 15.38 5.05 0.60
N ARG A 600 14.39 5.31 -0.28
CA ARG A 600 14.12 6.60 -0.93
C ARG A 600 12.64 6.69 -1.34
N GLN A 601 12.18 7.87 -1.70
CA GLN A 601 10.86 8.07 -2.32
C GLN A 601 11.01 8.92 -3.57
N LEU A 602 10.33 8.55 -4.64
CA LEU A 602 10.36 9.25 -5.91
C LEU A 602 9.16 10.21 -5.96
N GLN A 603 9.41 11.47 -6.27
CA GLN A 603 8.39 12.51 -6.45
C GLN A 603 8.73 13.35 -7.69
N ALA A 604 7.74 13.99 -8.31
CA ALA A 604 7.98 14.87 -9.44
C ALA A 604 8.85 16.07 -9.03
N ALA A 605 9.84 16.43 -9.85
CA ALA A 605 10.61 17.64 -9.67
C ALA A 605 9.84 18.90 -10.13
N GLU A 606 9.02 18.75 -11.18
CA GLU A 606 8.28 19.82 -11.83
C GLU A 606 6.79 19.47 -11.97
N GLY A 607 5.91 20.35 -11.51
CA GLY A 607 4.45 20.18 -11.63
C GLY A 607 3.90 19.00 -10.81
N ASN A 608 2.77 18.45 -11.28
CA ASN A 608 2.06 17.33 -10.64
C ASN A 608 1.82 16.14 -11.61
N PRO A 609 2.83 15.64 -12.37
CA PRO A 609 2.66 14.51 -13.28
C PRO A 609 2.46 13.16 -12.58
N LEU A 610 2.65 13.08 -11.25
CA LEU A 610 2.32 11.92 -10.41
C LEU A 610 0.91 12.02 -9.78
N ARG A 611 0.12 13.02 -10.17
CA ARG A 611 -1.27 13.16 -9.75
C ARG A 611 -2.14 12.08 -10.39
N ASP A 612 -3.11 11.58 -9.64
CA ASP A 612 -4.06 10.54 -10.09
C ASP A 612 -3.31 9.28 -10.59
N LEU A 613 -2.18 8.97 -9.92
CA LEU A 613 -1.36 7.76 -10.05
C LEU A 613 -2.22 6.50 -9.84
N SER A 614 -2.02 5.48 -10.67
CA SER A 614 -2.82 4.25 -10.68
C SER A 614 -1.99 2.96 -10.74
N GLY A 615 -0.80 2.97 -11.36
CA GLY A 615 0.04 1.77 -11.46
C GLY A 615 1.52 2.07 -11.71
N ILE A 616 2.38 1.08 -11.47
CA ILE A 616 3.83 1.17 -11.73
C ILE A 616 4.38 -0.15 -12.29
N PHE A 617 5.38 -0.05 -13.18
CA PHE A 617 6.17 -1.20 -13.60
C PHE A 617 7.66 -0.84 -13.55
N VAL A 618 8.50 -1.73 -13.03
CA VAL A 618 9.95 -1.50 -12.98
C VAL A 618 10.67 -2.59 -13.76
N ASP A 619 11.43 -2.16 -14.76
CA ASP A 619 12.34 -3.03 -15.49
C ASP A 619 13.73 -2.95 -14.83
N ASP A 620 14.01 -3.92 -13.95
CA ASP A 620 15.32 -4.10 -13.33
C ASP A 620 16.45 -4.37 -14.36
N ALA A 621 16.15 -4.81 -15.58
CA ALA A 621 17.14 -5.13 -16.61
C ALA A 621 17.56 -3.91 -17.44
N THR A 622 16.62 -3.03 -17.83
CA THR A 622 16.96 -1.74 -18.45
C THR A 622 17.18 -0.60 -17.44
N GLN A 623 16.96 -0.86 -16.14
CA GLN A 623 16.96 0.14 -15.06
C GLN A 623 15.98 1.29 -15.37
N THR A 624 14.72 0.93 -15.64
CA THR A 624 13.65 1.86 -16.02
C THR A 624 12.44 1.72 -15.10
N ILE A 625 11.81 2.82 -14.71
CA ILE A 625 10.46 2.83 -14.14
C ILE A 625 9.45 3.44 -15.10
N TYR A 626 8.34 2.73 -15.27
CA TYR A 626 7.14 3.16 -15.97
C TYR A 626 6.08 3.55 -14.93
N ILE A 627 5.43 4.69 -15.15
CA ILE A 627 4.58 5.35 -14.17
C ILE A 627 3.23 5.64 -14.82
N LEU A 628 2.19 4.93 -14.37
CA LEU A 628 0.84 5.00 -14.93
C LEU A 628 -0.03 5.92 -14.08
N THR A 629 -0.65 6.91 -14.72
CA THR A 629 -1.67 7.79 -14.13
C THR A 629 -2.94 7.72 -14.98
N GLN A 630 -4.07 8.16 -14.43
CA GLN A 630 -5.35 8.23 -15.15
C GLN A 630 -5.28 9.05 -16.46
N SER A 631 -4.33 9.98 -16.60
CA SER A 631 -4.21 10.87 -17.76
C SER A 631 -3.04 10.57 -18.71
N ALA A 632 -2.02 9.84 -18.23
CA ALA A 632 -0.79 9.62 -18.98
C ALA A 632 0.04 8.45 -18.43
N LEU A 633 0.81 7.83 -19.33
CA LEU A 633 1.96 6.98 -19.01
C LEU A 633 3.25 7.79 -19.13
N TYR A 634 4.15 7.70 -18.15
CA TYR A 634 5.51 8.24 -18.22
C TYR A 634 6.55 7.12 -18.10
N GLN A 635 7.75 7.38 -18.60
CA GLN A 635 8.94 6.54 -18.45
C GLN A 635 10.08 7.40 -17.90
N HIS A 636 10.84 6.87 -16.94
CA HIS A 636 12.01 7.54 -16.36
C HIS A 636 13.08 6.48 -16.02
N PRO A 637 14.39 6.73 -16.25
CA PRO A 637 15.44 5.83 -15.77
C PRO A 637 15.42 5.75 -14.24
N LEU A 638 15.70 4.59 -13.66
CA LEU A 638 15.85 4.46 -12.22
C LEU A 638 17.03 5.34 -11.73
N PRO A 639 16.86 6.07 -10.62
CA PRO A 639 17.96 6.83 -10.03
C PRO A 639 18.93 5.91 -9.26
N GLU A 640 20.22 6.05 -9.56
CA GLU A 640 21.35 5.38 -8.89
C GLU A 640 21.33 5.56 -7.35
#